data_AF-A0A6C0GEW7-F1
#
_entry.id   AF-A0A6C0GEW7-F1
#
_cell.length_a   1.000
_cell.length_b   1.000
_cell.length_c   1.000
_cell.angle_alpha   90.00
_cell.angle_beta   90.00
_cell.angle_gamma   90.00
#
_symmetry.space_group_name_H-M   'P 1'
#
loop_
_entity.id
_entity.type
_entity.pdbx_description
1 polymer ?
#
loop_
_entity_poly.entity_id
_entity_poly.type
_entity_poly.pdbx_seq_one_letter_code
_entity_poly.pdbx_strand_id
1 'polypeptide(L)'
;MKTSTKILWVHIISILVITVALLILISVSDLFPRFSIGFVIVGALGMIYGVITKYINAEIAGKTQGANPYHRFFFGGTGLLTTVLTVLGLLSALFVYLEHGNLFQALGLVVSVIWVAVFLRYFMWSVYHYNINYGLTDKDWEKIFEAREKEKMGFPVNEKDLEAPEVNPYRSQTFGLPPGTVRGMIAFTVLFGGLSLLIVSFGTEYSTSNQLAVIRQQFEFFETAFLMMIAFYFGDKSLKYLQKRWTRPGTAEAAPGATPGREVTNDLEEDDLEFVEDEREFAQMEDEKSPPPLTKLRKSLSTAALKPQETEVVGSFVQIKDNIYSKVLSDEKIEEALAKLREEELIELTYPVVKAIIEVESSGRGHLPDGKPKILFEGHKFWYWLEKQGKDPQALQEEHPNIIYKTWTSKYYLGGINEYKRLEAARQIDEKAAIYATSWGLFQMLGENLEHNLKSRLNESKVAAGNTYFYKDYKDFEEKQGLSEYYHFLDFLEFIKVKTAKGKRLIEYIQGQNDSNYDWATFAYGYNGSGYKENKYDVKLKAAYQKHRITSITVETDKISPTGFIPIIDAGHGGMKDGRYTTDPKTGKKYKFADGVEIFEGDINRKIGQILIDLLQEAGIPYHNLTVSTLEDTPLKDRVTKANQIYAANKNSYLLSIHSNCSSTALTGDGGTATGFEVWTSVGQTKSDELASMAAKWYKHDFPGFKFRQDMTDGDDDKEKNYYVLKNTHCPAFLVENLFYDNKQDAQFLLSTQGQTRVARCLFNTIKEIYYKTKV
;
A
#
# COMPACT_ATOMS: atom_id res chain seq x y z
N MET A 1 -30.93 -12.10 -57.65
CA MET A 1 -31.99 -13.10 -57.36
C MET A 1 -31.60 -14.13 -56.29
N LYS A 2 -30.48 -14.89 -56.41
CA LYS A 2 -30.10 -15.92 -55.41
C LYS A 2 -29.92 -15.40 -53.97
N THR A 3 -29.49 -14.16 -53.76
CA THR A 3 -29.27 -13.51 -52.44
C THR A 3 -30.56 -13.11 -51.72
N SER A 4 -31.57 -12.61 -52.46
CA SER A 4 -32.87 -12.21 -51.90
C SER A 4 -33.65 -13.41 -51.33
N THR A 5 -33.55 -14.57 -51.99
CA THR A 5 -34.16 -15.82 -51.52
C THR A 5 -33.55 -16.31 -50.20
N LYS A 6 -32.24 -16.14 -49.98
CA LYS A 6 -31.58 -16.54 -48.73
C LYS A 6 -32.03 -15.70 -47.53
N ILE A 7 -32.23 -14.40 -47.73
CA ILE A 7 -32.73 -13.47 -46.70
C ILE A 7 -34.15 -13.84 -46.29
N LEU A 8 -35.02 -14.15 -47.27
CA LEU A 8 -36.40 -14.55 -47.01
C LEU A 8 -36.47 -15.85 -46.18
N TRP A 9 -35.63 -16.84 -46.46
CA TRP A 9 -35.58 -18.08 -45.70
C TRP A 9 -35.08 -17.89 -44.26
N VAL A 10 -34.09 -17.02 -44.04
CA VAL A 10 -33.64 -16.65 -42.69
C VAL A 10 -34.78 -15.99 -41.91
N HIS A 11 -35.52 -15.07 -42.55
CA HIS A 11 -36.71 -14.44 -41.97
C HIS A 11 -37.77 -15.45 -41.54
N ILE A 12 -38.13 -16.38 -42.42
CA ILE A 12 -39.16 -17.38 -42.15
C ILE A 12 -38.72 -18.34 -41.03
N ILE A 13 -37.47 -18.82 -41.06
CA ILE A 13 -36.95 -19.77 -40.07
C ILE A 13 -36.82 -19.12 -38.69
N SER A 14 -36.31 -17.89 -38.61
CA SER A 14 -36.16 -17.20 -37.32
C SER A 14 -37.51 -16.86 -36.68
N ILE A 15 -38.51 -16.46 -37.48
CA ILE A 15 -39.87 -16.26 -37.00
C ILE A 15 -40.43 -17.58 -36.45
N LEU A 16 -40.29 -18.68 -37.20
CA LEU A 16 -40.78 -19.99 -36.77
C LEU A 16 -40.16 -20.45 -35.44
N VAL A 17 -38.84 -20.28 -35.28
CA VAL A 17 -38.12 -20.66 -34.04
C VAL A 17 -38.55 -19.80 -32.86
N ILE A 18 -38.70 -18.49 -33.05
CA ILE A 18 -39.17 -17.57 -32.00
C ILE A 18 -40.61 -17.90 -31.60
N THR A 19 -41.49 -18.18 -32.57
CA THR A 19 -42.88 -18.56 -32.32
C THR A 19 -42.99 -19.89 -31.58
N VAL A 20 -42.19 -20.91 -31.94
CA VAL A 20 -42.15 -22.20 -31.24
C VAL A 20 -41.61 -22.03 -29.81
N ALA A 21 -40.57 -21.21 -29.61
CA ALA A 21 -40.06 -20.91 -28.27
C ALA A 21 -41.11 -20.22 -27.39
N LEU A 22 -41.84 -19.25 -27.95
CA LEU A 22 -42.95 -18.56 -27.27
C LEU A 22 -44.10 -19.52 -26.92
N LEU A 23 -44.47 -20.44 -27.83
CA LEU A 23 -45.53 -21.42 -27.58
C LEU A 23 -45.15 -22.42 -26.49
N ILE A 24 -43.90 -22.89 -26.45
CA ILE A 24 -43.38 -23.76 -25.38
C ILE A 24 -43.35 -23.03 -24.02
N LEU A 25 -43.03 -21.74 -24.02
CA LEU A 25 -43.05 -20.89 -22.82
C LEU A 25 -44.48 -20.68 -22.29
N ILE A 26 -45.47 -20.57 -23.18
CA ILE A 26 -46.88 -20.37 -22.82
C ILE A 26 -47.54 -21.69 -22.37
N SER A 27 -47.12 -22.86 -22.90
CA SER A 27 -47.76 -24.14 -22.61
C SER A 27 -47.31 -24.81 -21.29
N VAL A 28 -46.27 -24.30 -20.63
CA VAL A 28 -45.76 -24.82 -19.35
C VAL A 28 -46.15 -23.84 -18.24
N SER A 29 -47.45 -23.70 -18.00
CA SER A 29 -48.00 -22.88 -16.93
C SER A 29 -47.92 -23.62 -15.60
N ASP A 30 -46.87 -23.33 -14.82
CA ASP A 30 -46.99 -23.00 -13.39
C ASP A 30 -45.63 -22.54 -12.83
N LEU A 31 -45.68 -21.49 -12.01
CA LEU A 31 -44.61 -20.70 -11.39
C LEU A 31 -43.98 -19.54 -12.22
N PHE A 32 -44.24 -18.33 -11.71
CA PHE A 32 -43.74 -17.00 -12.09
C PHE A 32 -42.22 -16.81 -12.35
N PRO A 33 -41.26 -17.58 -11.79
CA PRO A 33 -39.82 -17.34 -12.02
C PRO A 33 -39.31 -17.67 -13.44
N ARG A 34 -40.12 -18.32 -14.29
CA ARG A 34 -39.71 -18.76 -15.64
C ARG A 34 -40.08 -17.78 -16.76
N PHE A 35 -40.95 -16.80 -16.50
CA PHE A 35 -41.37 -15.78 -17.47
C PHE A 35 -40.23 -14.83 -17.87
N SER A 36 -39.36 -14.47 -16.93
CA SER A 36 -38.20 -13.60 -17.13
C SER A 36 -37.12 -14.26 -18.00
N ILE A 37 -36.91 -15.57 -17.83
CA ILE A 37 -35.98 -16.35 -18.67
C ILE A 37 -36.47 -16.40 -20.13
N GLY A 38 -37.78 -16.50 -20.35
CA GLY A 38 -38.38 -16.50 -21.68
C GLY A 38 -38.15 -15.22 -22.46
N PHE A 39 -38.31 -14.06 -21.82
CA PHE A 39 -38.05 -12.76 -22.45
C PHE A 39 -36.56 -12.57 -22.82
N VAL A 40 -35.65 -13.08 -21.98
CA VAL A 40 -34.21 -13.05 -22.25
C VAL A 40 -33.87 -13.92 -23.46
N ILE A 41 -34.45 -15.13 -23.56
CA ILE A 41 -34.23 -16.03 -24.71
C ILE A 41 -34.80 -15.43 -26.01
N VAL A 42 -36.01 -14.87 -25.97
CA VAL A 42 -36.62 -14.22 -27.14
C VAL A 42 -35.83 -12.98 -27.56
N GLY A 43 -35.36 -12.18 -26.61
CA GLY A 43 -34.47 -11.04 -26.87
C GLY A 43 -33.13 -11.46 -27.50
N ALA A 44 -32.52 -12.54 -27.00
CA ALA A 44 -31.29 -13.08 -27.56
C ALA A 44 -31.49 -13.62 -28.99
N LEU A 45 -32.58 -14.35 -29.24
CA LEU A 45 -32.92 -14.86 -30.58
C LEU A 45 -33.24 -13.73 -31.57
N GLY A 46 -33.94 -12.68 -31.13
CA GLY A 46 -34.17 -11.47 -31.92
C GLY A 46 -32.88 -10.73 -32.27
N MET A 47 -31.89 -10.73 -31.36
CA MET A 47 -30.57 -10.17 -31.62
C MET A 47 -29.78 -10.98 -32.64
N ILE A 48 -29.73 -12.31 -32.49
CA ILE A 48 -29.09 -13.24 -33.44
C ILE A 48 -29.66 -13.04 -34.85
N TYR A 49 -30.98 -12.92 -34.96
CA TYR A 49 -31.67 -12.64 -36.21
C TYR A 49 -31.30 -11.28 -36.83
N GLY A 50 -31.22 -10.23 -36.02
CA GLY A 50 -30.76 -8.91 -36.46
C GLY A 50 -29.31 -8.92 -36.99
N VAL A 51 -28.43 -9.73 -36.39
CA VAL A 51 -27.04 -9.93 -36.84
C VAL A 51 -27.01 -10.50 -38.26
N ILE A 52 -27.70 -11.62 -38.46
CA ILE A 52 -27.64 -12.38 -39.72
C ILE A 52 -28.22 -11.56 -40.86
N THR A 53 -29.32 -10.84 -40.61
CA THR A 53 -29.97 -10.00 -41.63
C THR A 53 -29.07 -8.83 -42.05
N LYS A 54 -28.39 -8.19 -41.10
CA LYS A 54 -27.55 -7.00 -41.37
C LYS A 54 -26.20 -7.36 -42.00
N TYR A 55 -25.63 -8.52 -41.64
CA TYR A 55 -24.46 -9.09 -42.31
C TYR A 55 -24.72 -9.31 -43.80
N ILE A 56 -25.85 -9.94 -44.13
CA ILE A 56 -26.21 -10.22 -45.53
C ILE A 56 -26.52 -8.93 -46.30
N ASN A 57 -27.15 -7.93 -45.65
CA ASN A 57 -27.42 -6.63 -46.29
C ASN A 57 -26.16 -5.79 -46.53
N ALA A 58 -25.15 -5.87 -45.65
CA ALA A 58 -23.87 -5.18 -45.83
C ALA A 58 -23.05 -5.75 -47.00
N GLU A 59 -23.12 -7.07 -47.21
CA GLU A 59 -22.51 -7.74 -48.37
C GLU A 59 -23.16 -7.29 -49.70
N ILE A 60 -24.45 -6.93 -49.66
CA ILE A 60 -25.24 -6.46 -50.82
C ILE A 60 -25.01 -4.97 -51.12
N ALA A 61 -24.77 -4.14 -50.10
CA ALA A 61 -24.75 -2.68 -50.26
C ALA A 61 -23.48 -2.13 -50.95
N GLY A 62 -22.42 -2.94 -51.10
CA GLY A 62 -21.14 -2.49 -51.66
C GLY A 62 -20.42 -1.52 -50.71
N LYS A 63 -19.19 -1.86 -50.31
CA LYS A 63 -18.35 -1.10 -49.36
C LYS A 63 -18.55 0.42 -49.46
N THR A 64 -19.38 0.97 -48.58
CA THR A 64 -19.47 2.42 -48.37
C THR A 64 -18.11 2.88 -47.87
N GLN A 65 -17.49 3.78 -48.62
CA GLN A 65 -16.19 4.38 -48.33
C GLN A 65 -16.05 4.68 -46.82
N GLY A 66 -15.02 4.12 -46.19
CA GLY A 66 -14.58 4.48 -44.84
C GLY A 66 -15.30 3.83 -43.66
N ALA A 67 -16.57 3.46 -43.76
CA ALA A 67 -17.31 2.95 -42.61
C ALA A 67 -17.32 1.41 -42.55
N ASN A 68 -16.80 0.85 -41.46
CA ASN A 68 -16.91 -0.58 -41.20
C ASN A 68 -18.42 -0.98 -41.14
N PRO A 69 -18.88 -1.94 -41.96
CA PRO A 69 -20.30 -2.30 -42.03
C PRO A 69 -20.87 -2.79 -40.70
N TYR A 70 -20.01 -3.25 -39.80
CA TYR A 70 -20.39 -3.76 -38.48
C TYR A 70 -20.53 -2.66 -37.42
N HIS A 71 -20.09 -1.42 -37.67
CA HIS A 71 -20.19 -0.30 -36.71
C HIS A 71 -21.62 -0.11 -36.19
N ARG A 72 -22.57 0.08 -37.10
CA ARG A 72 -23.99 0.26 -36.75
C ARG A 72 -24.62 -0.98 -36.11
N PHE A 73 -24.03 -2.16 -36.32
CA PHE A 73 -24.51 -3.39 -35.70
C PHE A 73 -24.04 -3.46 -34.24
N PHE A 74 -22.73 -3.33 -33.99
CA PHE A 74 -22.15 -3.38 -32.66
C PHE A 74 -22.74 -2.30 -31.76
N PHE A 75 -22.73 -1.03 -32.17
CA PHE A 75 -23.19 0.04 -31.30
C PHE A 75 -24.71 0.15 -31.20
N GLY A 76 -25.44 -0.13 -32.30
CA GLY A 76 -26.89 -0.11 -32.31
C GLY A 76 -27.51 -1.28 -31.53
N GLY A 77 -27.00 -2.49 -31.73
CA GLY A 77 -27.48 -3.71 -31.06
C GLY A 77 -27.14 -3.71 -29.57
N THR A 78 -25.89 -3.36 -29.20
CA THR A 78 -25.50 -3.25 -27.79
C THR A 78 -26.24 -2.11 -27.10
N GLY A 79 -26.48 -0.97 -27.77
CA GLY A 79 -27.31 0.11 -27.25
C GLY A 79 -28.72 -0.36 -26.90
N LEU A 80 -29.40 -1.02 -27.85
CA LEU A 80 -30.75 -1.54 -27.61
C LEU A 80 -30.79 -2.60 -26.50
N LEU A 81 -29.86 -3.58 -26.51
CA LEU A 81 -29.77 -4.62 -25.50
C LEU A 81 -29.61 -4.03 -24.10
N THR A 82 -28.64 -3.12 -23.94
CA THR A 82 -28.35 -2.51 -22.64
C THR A 82 -29.53 -1.66 -22.16
N THR A 83 -30.18 -0.89 -23.02
CA THR A 83 -31.41 -0.16 -22.67
C THR A 83 -32.53 -1.09 -22.21
N VAL A 84 -32.78 -2.20 -22.92
CA VAL A 84 -33.81 -3.18 -22.54
C VAL A 84 -33.48 -3.83 -21.19
N LEU A 85 -32.24 -4.28 -20.98
CA LEU A 85 -31.81 -4.86 -19.71
C LEU A 85 -31.92 -3.87 -18.55
N THR A 86 -31.57 -2.61 -18.77
CA THR A 86 -31.69 -1.57 -17.74
C THR A 86 -33.14 -1.29 -17.40
N VAL A 87 -34.03 -1.16 -18.39
CA VAL A 87 -35.47 -0.95 -18.14
C VAL A 87 -36.08 -2.14 -17.40
N LEU A 88 -35.79 -3.38 -17.84
CA LEU A 88 -36.27 -4.58 -17.16
C LEU A 88 -35.76 -4.67 -15.73
N GLY A 89 -34.47 -4.40 -15.50
CA GLY A 89 -33.90 -4.42 -14.16
C GLY A 89 -34.43 -3.32 -13.24
N LEU A 90 -34.73 -2.12 -13.77
CA LEU A 90 -35.40 -1.05 -13.02
C LEU A 90 -36.84 -1.44 -12.65
N LEU A 91 -37.57 -2.08 -13.57
CA LEU A 91 -38.91 -2.61 -13.29
C LEU A 91 -38.87 -3.74 -12.25
N SER A 92 -37.88 -4.63 -12.32
CA SER A 92 -37.66 -5.67 -11.31
C SER A 92 -37.32 -5.06 -9.94
N ALA A 93 -36.50 -4.01 -9.88
CA ALA A 93 -36.20 -3.32 -8.63
C ALA A 93 -37.43 -2.62 -8.05
N LEU A 94 -38.26 -1.99 -8.89
CA LEU A 94 -39.53 -1.41 -8.47
C LEU A 94 -40.47 -2.49 -7.90
N PHE A 95 -40.54 -3.67 -8.53
CA PHE A 95 -41.34 -4.78 -8.03
C PHE A 95 -40.85 -5.29 -6.67
N VAL A 96 -39.53 -5.48 -6.51
CA VAL A 96 -38.91 -5.85 -5.22
C VAL A 96 -39.25 -4.82 -4.13
N TYR A 97 -39.21 -3.53 -4.46
CA TYR A 97 -39.60 -2.48 -3.51
C TYR A 97 -41.08 -2.54 -3.14
N LEU A 98 -41.98 -2.71 -4.11
CA LEU A 98 -43.42 -2.75 -3.88
C LEU A 98 -43.86 -4.00 -3.11
N GLU A 99 -43.23 -5.15 -3.36
CA GLU A 99 -43.59 -6.43 -2.75
C GLU A 99 -42.97 -6.61 -1.36
N HIS A 100 -41.71 -6.20 -1.16
CA HIS A 100 -40.96 -6.47 0.08
C HIS A 100 -40.77 -5.22 0.96
N GLY A 101 -41.14 -4.02 0.48
CA GLY A 101 -40.97 -2.76 1.21
C GLY A 101 -39.51 -2.35 1.44
N ASN A 102 -38.54 -3.05 0.82
CA ASN A 102 -37.12 -2.91 1.10
C ASN A 102 -36.41 -2.07 0.03
N LEU A 103 -36.20 -0.79 0.33
CA LEU A 103 -35.55 0.16 -0.57
C LEU A 103 -34.11 -0.24 -0.93
N PHE A 104 -33.38 -0.82 0.02
CA PHE A 104 -31.97 -1.15 -0.14
C PHE A 104 -31.75 -2.36 -1.05
N GLN A 105 -32.61 -3.37 -0.97
CA GLN A 105 -32.60 -4.51 -1.91
C GLN A 105 -32.89 -4.05 -3.35
N ALA A 106 -33.89 -3.18 -3.52
CA ALA A 106 -34.17 -2.57 -4.82
C ALA A 106 -32.98 -1.75 -5.34
N LEU A 107 -32.37 -0.92 -4.48
CA LEU A 107 -31.23 -0.08 -4.87
C LEU A 107 -29.98 -0.90 -5.24
N GLY A 108 -29.68 -1.97 -4.51
CA GLY A 108 -28.58 -2.88 -4.87
C GLY A 108 -28.79 -3.52 -6.24
N LEU A 109 -30.01 -4.00 -6.52
CA LEU A 109 -30.36 -4.54 -7.83
C LEU A 109 -30.18 -3.51 -8.95
N VAL A 110 -30.58 -2.26 -8.74
CA VAL A 110 -30.37 -1.15 -9.69
C VAL A 110 -28.89 -0.93 -9.98
N VAL A 111 -28.04 -0.88 -8.94
CA VAL A 111 -26.59 -0.69 -9.09
C VAL A 111 -25.96 -1.82 -9.91
N SER A 112 -26.34 -3.07 -9.63
CA SER A 112 -25.87 -4.24 -10.40
C SER A 112 -26.28 -4.17 -11.87
N VAL A 113 -27.55 -3.85 -12.14
CA VAL A 113 -28.09 -3.78 -13.51
C VAL A 113 -27.42 -2.66 -14.32
N ILE A 114 -27.23 -1.48 -13.72
CA ILE A 114 -26.54 -0.36 -14.37
C ILE A 114 -25.09 -0.75 -14.68
N TRP A 115 -24.40 -1.39 -13.74
CA TRP A 115 -23.03 -1.84 -13.96
C TRP A 115 -22.92 -2.84 -15.12
N VAL A 116 -23.78 -3.87 -15.15
CA VAL A 116 -23.80 -4.86 -16.26
C VAL A 116 -24.02 -4.18 -17.61
N ALA A 117 -24.90 -3.18 -17.68
CA ALA A 117 -25.12 -2.41 -18.90
C ALA A 117 -23.87 -1.60 -19.34
N VAL A 118 -23.21 -0.93 -18.41
CA VAL A 118 -21.95 -0.19 -18.66
C VAL A 118 -20.83 -1.13 -19.11
N PHE A 119 -20.66 -2.25 -18.41
CA PHE A 119 -19.69 -3.30 -18.74
C PHE A 119 -19.89 -3.81 -20.17
N LEU A 120 -21.12 -4.21 -20.53
CA LEU A 120 -21.41 -4.74 -21.86
C LEU A 120 -21.11 -3.72 -22.96
N ARG A 121 -21.45 -2.45 -22.72
CA ARG A 121 -21.19 -1.38 -23.68
C ARG A 121 -19.69 -1.15 -23.90
N TYR A 122 -18.92 -1.12 -22.82
CA TYR A 122 -17.46 -0.94 -22.89
C TYR A 122 -16.76 -2.17 -23.50
N PHE A 123 -17.15 -3.37 -23.11
CA PHE A 123 -16.58 -4.62 -23.64
C PHE A 123 -16.79 -4.71 -25.15
N MET A 124 -18.01 -4.46 -25.62
CA MET A 124 -18.34 -4.47 -27.05
C MET A 124 -17.62 -3.37 -27.83
N TRP A 125 -17.52 -2.16 -27.26
CA TRP A 125 -16.70 -1.10 -27.86
C TRP A 125 -15.23 -1.52 -28.00
N SER A 126 -14.66 -2.12 -26.95
CA SER A 126 -13.24 -2.54 -26.93
C SER A 126 -12.96 -3.60 -27.97
N VAL A 127 -13.81 -4.64 -28.05
CA VAL A 127 -13.68 -5.69 -29.08
C VAL A 127 -13.81 -5.10 -30.47
N TYR A 128 -14.75 -4.19 -30.71
CA TYR A 128 -14.89 -3.52 -31.99
C TYR A 128 -13.63 -2.70 -32.33
N HIS A 129 -13.16 -1.85 -31.42
CA HIS A 129 -12.04 -0.96 -31.68
C HIS A 129 -10.73 -1.73 -31.99
N TYR A 130 -10.39 -2.75 -31.21
CA TYR A 130 -9.13 -3.46 -31.37
C TYR A 130 -9.20 -4.63 -32.36
N ASN A 131 -10.26 -5.45 -32.31
CA ASN A 131 -10.30 -6.67 -33.12
C ASN A 131 -10.89 -6.44 -34.51
N ILE A 132 -11.77 -5.45 -34.64
CA ILE A 132 -12.49 -5.17 -35.89
C ILE A 132 -11.92 -3.93 -36.59
N ASN A 133 -11.49 -2.92 -35.83
CA ASN A 133 -10.89 -1.67 -36.35
C ASN A 133 -9.37 -1.57 -36.15
N TYR A 134 -8.71 -2.62 -35.65
CA TYR A 134 -7.26 -2.74 -35.48
C TYR A 134 -6.59 -1.62 -34.66
N GLY A 135 -7.33 -1.03 -33.72
CA GLY A 135 -6.85 0.03 -32.83
C GLY A 135 -6.92 1.44 -33.41
N LEU A 136 -7.55 1.61 -34.58
CA LEU A 136 -7.81 2.92 -35.17
C LEU A 136 -9.26 3.38 -34.95
N THR A 137 -9.48 4.69 -34.91
CA THR A 137 -10.84 5.24 -34.90
C THR A 137 -11.43 5.24 -36.31
N ASP A 138 -12.75 5.32 -36.45
CA ASP A 138 -13.38 5.42 -37.78
C ASP A 138 -12.89 6.66 -38.55
N LYS A 139 -12.54 7.74 -37.85
CA LYS A 139 -11.97 8.97 -38.43
C LYS A 139 -10.54 8.77 -38.94
N ASP A 140 -9.76 7.92 -38.30
CA ASP A 140 -8.40 7.61 -38.77
C ASP A 140 -8.45 6.73 -40.02
N TRP A 141 -9.39 5.77 -40.06
CA TRP A 141 -9.68 5.02 -41.27
C TRP A 141 -10.15 5.94 -42.41
N GLU A 142 -11.06 6.88 -42.14
CA GLU A 142 -11.52 7.87 -43.12
C GLU A 142 -10.36 8.67 -43.71
N LYS A 143 -9.43 9.17 -42.89
CA LYS A 143 -8.23 9.86 -43.36
C LYS A 143 -7.34 8.99 -44.25
N ILE A 144 -7.12 7.73 -43.88
CA ILE A 144 -6.30 6.80 -44.67
C ILE A 144 -6.96 6.52 -46.03
N PHE A 145 -8.29 6.36 -46.05
CA PHE A 145 -9.02 6.17 -47.30
C PHE A 145 -9.01 7.43 -48.17
N GLU A 146 -9.19 8.61 -47.59
CA GLU A 146 -9.09 9.89 -48.30
C GLU A 146 -7.67 10.11 -48.86
N ALA A 147 -6.63 9.76 -48.10
CA ALA A 147 -5.25 9.83 -48.55
C ALA A 147 -5.00 8.88 -49.74
N ARG A 148 -5.49 7.64 -49.66
CA ARG A 148 -5.40 6.65 -50.76
C ARG A 148 -6.18 7.08 -52.00
N GLU A 149 -7.32 7.74 -51.84
CA GLU A 149 -8.09 8.26 -52.96
C GLU A 149 -7.39 9.48 -53.59
N LYS A 150 -6.81 10.38 -52.79
CA LYS A 150 -5.98 11.50 -53.28
C LYS A 150 -4.75 10.99 -54.03
N GLU A 151 -4.10 9.95 -53.54
CA GLU A 151 -2.97 9.29 -54.20
C GLU A 151 -3.37 8.71 -55.57
N LYS A 152 -4.50 7.96 -55.63
CA LYS A 152 -5.05 7.44 -56.90
C LYS A 152 -5.41 8.53 -57.89
N MET A 153 -5.81 9.71 -57.41
CA MET A 153 -6.11 10.88 -58.24
C MET A 153 -4.86 11.68 -58.64
N GLY A 154 -3.66 11.26 -58.21
CA GLY A 154 -2.38 11.86 -58.59
C GLY A 154 -1.97 13.07 -57.76
N PHE A 155 -2.61 13.32 -56.61
CA PHE A 155 -2.20 14.38 -55.69
C PHE A 155 -1.02 13.91 -54.82
N PRO A 156 -0.10 14.82 -54.45
CA PRO A 156 0.97 14.50 -53.51
C PRO A 156 0.38 14.23 -52.12
N VAL A 157 0.70 13.07 -51.55
CA VAL A 157 0.26 12.65 -50.22
C VAL A 157 1.47 12.17 -49.42
N ASN A 158 1.43 12.34 -48.10
CA ASN A 158 2.48 11.85 -47.23
C ASN A 158 2.35 10.33 -47.09
N GLU A 159 3.44 9.58 -47.27
CA GLU A 159 3.44 8.11 -47.18
C GLU A 159 2.89 7.61 -45.82
N LYS A 160 3.14 8.36 -44.75
CA LYS A 160 2.63 8.05 -43.41
C LYS A 160 1.10 8.07 -43.30
N ASP A 161 0.42 8.84 -44.16
CA ASP A 161 -1.05 8.94 -44.16
C ASP A 161 -1.72 7.77 -44.93
N LEU A 162 -0.92 6.92 -45.60
CA LEU A 162 -1.38 5.75 -46.37
C LEU A 162 -1.26 4.43 -45.57
N GLU A 163 -0.44 4.44 -44.51
CA GLU A 163 -0.16 3.28 -43.67
C GLU A 163 -1.43 2.86 -42.91
N ALA A 164 -1.87 1.63 -43.15
CA ALA A 164 -2.95 1.00 -42.38
C ALA A 164 -2.42 -0.26 -41.69
N PRO A 165 -2.80 -0.51 -40.44
CA PRO A 165 -2.43 -1.73 -39.75
C PRO A 165 -3.10 -2.94 -40.41
N GLU A 166 -2.31 -3.97 -40.71
CA GLU A 166 -2.81 -5.22 -41.31
C GLU A 166 -3.50 -6.13 -40.30
N VAL A 167 -3.16 -5.99 -39.02
CA VAL A 167 -3.60 -6.87 -37.95
C VAL A 167 -3.79 -6.10 -36.64
N ASN A 168 -4.62 -6.66 -35.76
CA ASN A 168 -4.75 -6.17 -34.39
C ASN A 168 -3.39 -6.27 -33.66
N PRO A 169 -2.85 -5.16 -33.11
CA PRO A 169 -1.58 -5.16 -32.38
C PRO A 169 -1.58 -6.02 -31.11
N TYR A 170 -2.76 -6.33 -30.57
CA TYR A 170 -2.93 -7.14 -29.35
C TYR A 170 -3.49 -8.54 -29.62
N ARG A 171 -3.42 -9.04 -30.86
CA ARG A 171 -3.99 -10.35 -31.26
C ARG A 171 -3.54 -11.56 -30.42
N SER A 172 -2.36 -11.49 -29.80
CA SER A 172 -1.80 -12.55 -28.93
C SER A 172 -2.29 -12.44 -27.47
N GLN A 173 -2.97 -11.36 -27.11
CA GLN A 173 -3.50 -11.12 -25.77
C GLN A 173 -4.94 -11.65 -25.65
N THR A 174 -5.41 -11.83 -24.41
CA THR A 174 -6.76 -12.35 -24.12
C THR A 174 -7.83 -11.50 -24.82
N PHE A 175 -8.70 -12.17 -25.59
CA PHE A 175 -9.72 -11.55 -26.44
C PHE A 175 -9.19 -10.55 -27.49
N GLY A 176 -7.88 -10.50 -27.76
CA GLY A 176 -7.30 -9.53 -28.67
C GLY A 176 -7.29 -8.09 -28.12
N LEU A 177 -7.43 -7.91 -26.81
CA LEU A 177 -7.51 -6.60 -26.18
C LEU A 177 -6.16 -6.19 -25.55
N PRO A 178 -5.90 -4.88 -25.36
CA PRO A 178 -4.70 -4.42 -24.69
C PRO A 178 -4.45 -5.13 -23.35
N PRO A 179 -3.17 -5.37 -22.99
CA PRO A 179 -2.82 -5.94 -21.71
C PRO A 179 -3.46 -5.14 -20.56
N GLY A 180 -4.28 -5.81 -19.77
CA GLY A 180 -5.01 -5.18 -18.67
C GLY A 180 -6.50 -4.96 -18.92
N THR A 181 -6.97 -4.72 -20.15
CA THR A 181 -8.40 -4.37 -20.38
C THR A 181 -9.37 -5.42 -19.80
N VAL A 182 -9.11 -6.72 -20.05
CA VAL A 182 -9.91 -7.83 -19.51
C VAL A 182 -9.82 -7.90 -17.98
N ARG A 183 -8.63 -7.68 -17.42
CA ARG A 183 -8.41 -7.67 -15.97
C ARG A 183 -9.19 -6.52 -15.33
N GLY A 184 -9.21 -5.34 -15.94
CA GLY A 184 -9.89 -4.16 -15.38
C GLY A 184 -11.39 -4.36 -15.35
N MET A 185 -11.93 -4.90 -16.45
CA MET A 185 -13.32 -5.31 -16.57
C MET A 185 -13.76 -6.30 -15.48
N ILE A 186 -12.93 -7.29 -15.14
CA ILE A 186 -13.21 -8.23 -14.04
C ILE A 186 -13.13 -7.50 -12.68
N ALA A 187 -12.11 -6.69 -12.45
CA ALA A 187 -11.90 -5.96 -11.18
C ALA A 187 -13.09 -5.04 -10.85
N PHE A 188 -13.57 -4.25 -11.81
CA PHE A 188 -14.73 -3.40 -11.61
C PHE A 188 -16.02 -4.21 -11.44
N THR A 189 -16.15 -5.37 -12.10
CA THR A 189 -17.33 -6.23 -11.91
C THR A 189 -17.41 -6.80 -10.49
N VAL A 190 -16.27 -7.19 -9.93
CA VAL A 190 -16.19 -7.59 -8.52
C VAL A 190 -16.50 -6.40 -7.61
N LEU A 191 -15.96 -5.21 -7.89
CA LEU A 191 -16.21 -4.01 -7.08
C LEU A 191 -17.70 -3.62 -7.04
N PHE A 192 -18.35 -3.50 -8.19
CA PHE A 192 -19.77 -3.12 -8.27
C PHE A 192 -20.70 -4.24 -7.76
N GLY A 193 -20.31 -5.51 -7.90
CA GLY A 193 -20.99 -6.63 -7.26
C GLY A 193 -20.93 -6.53 -5.73
N GLY A 194 -19.76 -6.25 -5.16
CA GLY A 194 -19.56 -6.03 -3.73
C GLY A 194 -20.32 -4.80 -3.20
N LEU A 195 -20.32 -3.70 -3.96
CA LEU A 195 -21.08 -2.50 -3.61
C LEU A 195 -22.59 -2.74 -3.62
N SER A 196 -23.10 -3.50 -4.60
CA SER A 196 -24.50 -3.88 -4.65
C SER A 196 -24.91 -4.70 -3.41
N LEU A 197 -24.09 -5.67 -3.02
CA LEU A 197 -24.31 -6.47 -1.81
C LEU A 197 -24.21 -5.61 -0.53
N LEU A 198 -23.30 -4.63 -0.51
CA LEU A 198 -23.22 -3.65 0.57
C LEU A 198 -24.50 -2.87 0.74
N ILE A 199 -25.03 -2.35 -0.36
CA ILE A 199 -26.27 -1.60 -0.34
C ILE A 199 -27.42 -2.47 0.16
N VAL A 200 -27.58 -3.68 -0.39
CA VAL A 200 -28.59 -4.66 0.07
C VAL A 200 -28.46 -4.95 1.56
N SER A 201 -27.23 -5.00 2.08
CA SER A 201 -26.99 -5.34 3.47
C SER A 201 -27.55 -4.33 4.48
N PHE A 202 -27.65 -3.05 4.10
CA PHE A 202 -28.18 -1.99 4.97
C PHE A 202 -29.68 -2.09 5.23
N GLY A 203 -30.44 -2.74 4.34
CA GLY A 203 -31.89 -2.89 4.51
C GLY A 203 -32.35 -4.27 4.92
N THR A 204 -31.44 -5.21 5.16
CA THR A 204 -31.83 -6.57 5.52
C THR A 204 -31.63 -6.76 7.03
N GLU A 205 -32.69 -7.10 7.75
CA GLU A 205 -32.60 -7.41 9.18
C GLU A 205 -32.00 -8.81 9.37
N TYR A 206 -30.89 -8.90 10.09
CA TYR A 206 -30.23 -10.17 10.39
C TYR A 206 -30.51 -10.59 11.81
N SER A 207 -31.50 -11.47 11.98
CA SER A 207 -31.93 -11.91 13.31
C SER A 207 -31.13 -13.11 13.83
N THR A 208 -30.34 -13.77 12.97
CA THR A 208 -29.57 -14.97 13.36
C THR A 208 -28.08 -14.83 13.05
N SER A 209 -27.24 -15.38 13.94
CA SER A 209 -25.78 -15.40 13.80
C SER A 209 -25.32 -16.07 12.50
N ASN A 210 -26.05 -17.07 12.01
CA ASN A 210 -25.75 -17.77 10.77
C ASN A 210 -25.95 -16.86 9.52
N GLN A 211 -26.95 -15.97 9.53
CA GLN A 211 -27.18 -15.03 8.42
C GLN A 211 -26.07 -13.97 8.35
N LEU A 212 -25.64 -13.44 9.51
CA LEU A 212 -24.50 -12.53 9.61
C LEU A 212 -23.19 -13.17 9.14
N ALA A 213 -22.97 -14.46 9.45
CA ALA A 213 -21.79 -15.20 9.01
C ALA A 213 -21.75 -15.37 7.47
N VAL A 214 -22.88 -15.71 6.85
CA VAL A 214 -22.99 -15.85 5.38
C VAL A 214 -22.68 -14.53 4.68
N ILE A 215 -23.13 -13.40 5.23
CA ILE A 215 -22.86 -12.09 4.63
C ILE A 215 -21.43 -11.65 4.81
N ARG A 216 -20.84 -11.86 6.00
CA ARG A 216 -19.41 -11.63 6.21
C ARG A 216 -18.60 -12.44 5.19
N GLN A 217 -18.94 -13.70 4.98
CA GLN A 217 -18.28 -14.55 3.98
C GLN A 217 -18.46 -14.03 2.54
N GLN A 218 -19.64 -13.51 2.19
CA GLN A 218 -19.85 -12.87 0.88
C GLN A 218 -18.99 -11.61 0.73
N PHE A 219 -18.90 -10.75 1.75
CA PHE A 219 -18.03 -9.58 1.71
C PHE A 219 -16.55 -9.94 1.63
N GLU A 220 -16.10 -10.93 2.42
CA GLU A 220 -14.73 -11.43 2.38
C GLU A 220 -14.39 -12.01 1.00
N PHE A 221 -15.34 -12.67 0.33
CA PHE A 221 -15.16 -13.13 -1.05
C PHE A 221 -14.95 -11.97 -2.02
N PHE A 222 -15.80 -10.93 -1.98
CA PHE A 222 -15.65 -9.77 -2.88
C PHE A 222 -14.39 -8.95 -2.56
N GLU A 223 -14.03 -8.82 -1.29
CA GLU A 223 -12.78 -8.20 -0.84
C GLU A 223 -11.57 -8.97 -1.36
N THR A 224 -11.54 -10.29 -1.15
CA THR A 224 -10.44 -11.17 -1.60
C THR A 224 -10.33 -11.16 -3.12
N ALA A 225 -11.45 -11.27 -3.83
CA ALA A 225 -11.48 -11.25 -5.29
C ALA A 225 -11.01 -9.88 -5.83
N PHE A 226 -11.40 -8.77 -5.18
CA PHE A 226 -10.98 -7.42 -5.56
C PHE A 226 -9.48 -7.22 -5.32
N LEU A 227 -8.97 -7.67 -4.17
CA LEU A 227 -7.55 -7.67 -3.84
C LEU A 227 -6.76 -8.53 -4.82
N MET A 228 -7.12 -9.81 -5.02
CA MET A 228 -6.46 -10.68 -5.99
C MET A 228 -6.41 -10.08 -7.40
N MET A 229 -7.50 -9.42 -7.82
CA MET A 229 -7.54 -8.73 -9.11
C MET A 229 -6.57 -7.54 -9.18
N ILE A 230 -6.42 -6.79 -8.09
CA ILE A 230 -5.43 -5.71 -7.95
C ILE A 230 -3.99 -6.25 -7.99
N ALA A 231 -3.71 -7.38 -7.32
CA ALA A 231 -2.41 -8.07 -7.38
C ALA A 231 -2.10 -8.46 -8.80
N PHE A 232 -3.09 -9.03 -9.47
CA PHE A 232 -2.92 -9.57 -10.81
C PHE A 232 -2.78 -8.47 -11.87
N TYR A 233 -3.41 -7.31 -11.68
CA TYR A 233 -3.33 -6.19 -12.62
C TYR A 233 -2.00 -5.46 -12.57
N PHE A 234 -1.45 -5.29 -11.36
CA PHE A 234 -0.29 -4.44 -11.14
C PHE A 234 0.90 -5.20 -10.50
N GLY A 235 0.86 -6.54 -10.49
CA GLY A 235 1.88 -7.45 -9.96
C GLY A 235 1.91 -7.53 -8.42
N ASP A 236 2.71 -8.44 -7.84
CA ASP A 236 2.87 -8.59 -6.38
C ASP A 236 3.30 -7.27 -5.68
N LYS A 237 3.90 -6.32 -6.42
CA LYS A 237 4.26 -4.97 -5.94
C LYS A 237 3.06 -4.06 -5.66
N SER A 238 1.95 -4.17 -6.39
CA SER A 238 0.75 -3.37 -6.14
C SER A 238 -0.13 -3.93 -5.06
N LEU A 239 -0.14 -5.26 -4.91
CA LEU A 239 -0.75 -5.89 -3.78
C LEU A 239 0.05 -5.51 -2.56
N LYS A 240 1.38 -5.56 -2.59
CA LYS A 240 2.21 -4.97 -1.52
C LYS A 240 1.99 -3.47 -1.31
N TYR A 241 1.51 -2.71 -2.28
CA TYR A 241 1.19 -1.27 -2.18
C TYR A 241 -0.24 -0.97 -1.68
N LEU A 242 -1.22 -1.84 -1.99
CA LEU A 242 -2.61 -1.77 -1.50
C LEU A 242 -2.77 -2.54 -0.19
N GLN A 243 -1.97 -3.58 0.03
CA GLN A 243 -1.71 -4.29 1.28
C GLN A 243 -0.89 -3.38 2.20
N LYS A 244 0.21 -2.70 1.84
CA LYS A 244 0.81 -1.63 2.68
C LYS A 244 -0.04 -0.36 2.82
N ARG A 245 -1.12 -0.18 2.06
CA ARG A 245 -2.10 0.91 2.28
C ARG A 245 -3.29 0.47 3.14
N TRP A 246 -3.58 -0.83 3.19
CA TRP A 246 -4.53 -1.44 4.13
C TRP A 246 -3.87 -1.82 5.48
N THR A 247 -2.65 -2.38 5.48
CA THR A 247 -1.77 -2.70 6.64
C THR A 247 -0.78 -1.59 7.02
N ARG A 248 -0.93 -0.40 6.40
CA ARG A 248 -0.31 0.88 6.74
C ARG A 248 1.15 1.09 6.26
N PRO A 249 1.44 2.37 6.01
CA PRO A 249 2.19 2.87 4.86
C PRO A 249 3.65 2.53 4.81
N GLY A 250 4.27 2.80 3.68
CA GLY A 250 5.59 3.39 3.71
C GLY A 250 6.79 2.49 3.93
N THR A 251 7.85 2.96 3.32
CA THR A 251 9.17 2.43 3.17
C THR A 251 9.98 2.54 4.46
N ALA A 252 11.12 1.88 4.41
CA ALA A 252 12.24 2.25 5.24
C ALA A 252 13.10 3.18 4.38
N GLU A 253 13.41 4.37 4.87
CA GLU A 253 14.65 5.04 4.48
C GLU A 253 15.73 4.64 5.49
N ALA A 254 16.75 3.92 5.04
CA ALA A 254 17.96 4.40 4.37
C ALA A 254 19.04 4.79 5.39
N ALA A 255 20.29 4.42 5.09
CA ALA A 255 21.46 4.86 5.85
C ALA A 255 22.48 5.48 4.87
N PRO A 256 23.12 6.61 5.23
CA PRO A 256 24.04 7.32 4.33
C PRO A 256 25.49 7.44 4.83
N GLY A 257 26.38 7.88 3.93
CA GLY A 257 27.71 8.48 4.17
C GLY A 257 28.68 8.21 3.00
N ALA A 258 28.90 9.15 2.04
CA ALA A 258 29.91 10.23 1.99
C ALA A 258 31.37 9.72 1.78
N THR A 259 32.23 10.14 0.83
CA THR A 259 32.58 11.47 0.23
C THR A 259 33.53 11.29 -1.02
N PRO A 260 34.04 12.31 -1.74
CA PRO A 260 34.18 12.30 -3.22
C PRO A 260 35.60 12.55 -3.81
N GLY A 261 35.78 12.24 -5.10
CA GLY A 261 36.83 12.84 -5.93
C GLY A 261 37.04 12.24 -7.34
N ARG A 262 36.69 13.04 -8.38
CA ARG A 262 37.39 13.25 -9.68
C ARG A 262 36.65 12.85 -10.99
N GLU A 263 36.59 13.87 -11.85
CA GLU A 263 36.46 13.97 -13.32
C GLU A 263 35.32 13.27 -14.09
N VAL A 264 34.75 14.08 -14.99
CA VAL A 264 33.68 13.75 -15.94
C VAL A 264 34.28 13.02 -17.14
N THR A 265 33.85 11.77 -17.34
CA THR A 265 33.76 11.11 -18.65
C THR A 265 32.29 10.85 -19.01
N ASN A 266 32.07 10.53 -20.27
CA ASN A 266 30.81 10.68 -20.98
C ASN A 266 30.29 9.28 -21.28
N ASP A 267 29.51 8.71 -20.38
CA ASP A 267 29.34 7.25 -20.34
C ASP A 267 27.89 6.83 -20.64
N LEU A 268 27.50 6.96 -21.91
CA LEU A 268 26.41 6.18 -22.51
C LEU A 268 26.92 4.81 -23.03
N GLU A 269 28.13 4.42 -22.64
CA GLU A 269 28.74 3.09 -22.84
C GLU A 269 29.00 2.34 -21.50
N GLU A 270 28.64 2.90 -20.34
CA GLU A 270 28.75 2.21 -19.02
C GLU A 270 27.53 1.33 -18.67
N ASP A 271 26.35 1.61 -19.21
CA ASP A 271 25.12 0.82 -18.95
C ASP A 271 25.17 -0.60 -19.58
N ASP A 272 26.05 -0.83 -20.57
CA ASP A 272 26.22 -2.15 -21.21
C ASP A 272 27.44 -2.95 -20.69
N LEU A 273 28.32 -2.33 -19.87
CA LEU A 273 29.48 -3.00 -19.23
C LEU A 273 29.20 -3.42 -17.77
N GLU A 274 28.22 -2.82 -17.11
CA GLU A 274 27.81 -3.18 -15.73
C GLU A 274 27.14 -4.57 -15.66
N PHE A 275 26.62 -5.07 -16.79
CA PHE A 275 26.08 -6.44 -16.89
C PHE A 275 27.16 -7.53 -17.09
N VAL A 276 28.42 -7.17 -17.34
CA VAL A 276 29.53 -8.13 -17.59
C VAL A 276 30.58 -8.10 -16.48
N GLU A 277 30.71 -7.01 -15.71
CA GLU A 277 31.59 -6.96 -14.53
C GLU A 277 30.99 -7.63 -13.28
N ASP A 278 29.66 -7.63 -13.13
CA ASP A 278 28.96 -8.35 -12.05
C ASP A 278 29.13 -9.87 -12.11
N GLU A 279 29.45 -10.44 -13.28
CA GLU A 279 29.79 -11.87 -13.44
C GLU A 279 31.28 -12.17 -13.16
N ARG A 280 32.18 -11.18 -13.13
CA ARG A 280 33.62 -11.38 -12.90
C ARG A 280 34.07 -11.22 -11.46
N GLU A 281 33.35 -10.46 -10.62
CA GLU A 281 33.64 -10.39 -9.18
C GLU A 281 33.27 -11.67 -8.41
N PHE A 282 32.54 -12.59 -9.03
CA PHE A 282 32.24 -13.90 -8.46
C PHE A 282 33.35 -14.97 -8.62
N ALA A 283 34.50 -14.63 -9.24
CA ALA A 283 35.52 -15.60 -9.63
C ALA A 283 36.91 -15.45 -8.97
N GLN A 284 37.13 -14.46 -8.10
CA GLN A 284 38.45 -14.27 -7.47
C GLN A 284 38.35 -13.97 -5.96
N MET A 285 38.04 -14.99 -5.16
CA MET A 285 38.44 -15.06 -3.75
C MET A 285 38.24 -16.50 -3.20
N GLU A 286 38.81 -17.47 -3.91
CA GLU A 286 39.24 -18.73 -3.28
C GLU A 286 40.75 -18.64 -3.08
N ASP A 287 41.20 -18.49 -1.84
CA ASP A 287 42.28 -19.29 -1.27
C ASP A 287 42.53 -18.97 0.23
N GLU A 288 42.20 -19.98 1.06
CA GLU A 288 42.85 -20.48 2.30
C GLU A 288 43.33 -19.50 3.42
N LYS A 289 43.16 -19.72 4.75
CA LYS A 289 43.05 -20.94 5.57
C LYS A 289 42.68 -20.58 7.03
N SER A 290 41.84 -21.42 7.67
CA SER A 290 41.66 -21.72 9.12
C SER A 290 40.18 -21.72 9.58
N PRO A 291 39.77 -22.64 10.48
CA PRO A 291 38.46 -23.30 10.40
C PRO A 291 37.31 -22.45 11.00
N PRO A 292 36.08 -22.53 10.47
CA PRO A 292 35.02 -21.62 10.88
C PRO A 292 34.16 -22.16 12.05
N PRO A 293 33.66 -21.28 12.94
CA PRO A 293 32.67 -21.64 13.96
C PRO A 293 31.24 -21.75 13.38
N LEU A 294 30.36 -22.39 14.16
CA LEU A 294 28.95 -22.78 13.97
C LEU A 294 27.98 -21.90 13.15
N THR A 295 28.34 -20.65 12.80
CA THR A 295 27.43 -19.68 12.19
C THR A 295 27.43 -19.71 10.65
N LYS A 296 28.53 -20.13 9.99
CA LYS A 296 28.52 -20.30 8.52
C LYS A 296 27.66 -21.49 8.08
N LEU A 297 27.51 -22.52 8.91
CA LEU A 297 26.74 -23.72 8.57
C LEU A 297 25.21 -23.50 8.62
N ARG A 298 24.70 -22.75 9.62
CA ARG A 298 23.28 -22.35 9.65
C ARG A 298 22.90 -21.43 8.48
N LYS A 299 23.83 -20.58 8.04
CA LYS A 299 23.65 -19.70 6.86
C LYS A 299 23.80 -20.47 5.54
N SER A 300 24.73 -21.43 5.44
CA SER A 300 24.96 -22.25 4.23
C SER A 300 23.84 -23.26 3.98
N LEU A 301 23.23 -23.80 5.03
CA LEU A 301 22.08 -24.71 4.92
C LEU A 301 20.79 -23.99 4.46
N SER A 302 20.71 -22.66 4.63
CA SER A 302 19.64 -21.82 4.09
C SER A 302 19.88 -21.36 2.65
N THR A 303 21.14 -21.27 2.21
CA THR A 303 21.51 -20.85 0.84
C THR A 303 21.67 -22.02 -0.12
N ALA A 304 21.90 -23.24 0.38
CA ALA A 304 21.91 -24.46 -0.44
C ALA A 304 20.53 -24.83 -1.05
N ALA A 305 19.45 -24.15 -0.62
CA ALA A 305 18.09 -24.33 -1.13
C ALA A 305 17.78 -23.49 -2.40
N LEU A 306 18.76 -22.77 -2.96
CA LEU A 306 18.55 -21.79 -4.04
C LEU A 306 19.36 -22.02 -5.33
N LYS A 307 19.84 -23.25 -5.60
CA LYS A 307 20.22 -23.59 -6.99
C LYS A 307 19.07 -24.35 -7.64
N PRO A 308 18.33 -23.76 -8.61
CA PRO A 308 17.35 -24.51 -9.38
C PRO A 308 18.12 -25.47 -10.29
N GLN A 309 17.95 -26.77 -10.06
CA GLN A 309 18.23 -27.75 -11.10
C GLN A 309 16.95 -27.84 -11.94
N GLU A 310 17.06 -27.54 -13.24
CA GLU A 310 15.97 -27.66 -14.19
C GLU A 310 15.49 -29.11 -14.23
N THR A 311 14.25 -29.33 -13.80
CA THR A 311 13.48 -30.51 -14.18
C THR A 311 12.10 -30.06 -14.60
N GLU A 312 11.86 -30.14 -15.91
CA GLU A 312 10.54 -30.07 -16.52
C GLU A 312 9.60 -31.08 -15.85
N VAL A 313 8.53 -30.59 -15.22
CA VAL A 313 7.33 -31.40 -15.02
C VAL A 313 6.13 -30.58 -15.47
N VAL A 314 5.60 -31.03 -16.60
CA VAL A 314 4.38 -30.58 -17.26
C VAL A 314 3.18 -30.75 -16.33
N GLY A 315 2.41 -29.66 -16.20
CA GLY A 315 1.02 -29.50 -15.74
C GLY A 315 0.38 -30.55 -14.82
N SER A 316 -0.24 -30.08 -13.72
CA SER A 316 -1.69 -30.25 -13.52
C SER A 316 -2.21 -29.53 -12.27
N PHE A 317 -3.41 -28.97 -12.42
CA PHE A 317 -4.40 -28.50 -11.43
C PHE A 317 -4.07 -27.35 -10.45
N VAL A 318 -4.84 -26.27 -10.65
CA VAL A 318 -5.27 -25.32 -9.63
C VAL A 318 -5.97 -26.08 -8.50
N GLN A 319 -5.36 -26.14 -7.32
CA GLN A 319 -6.07 -26.46 -6.08
C GLN A 319 -6.49 -25.16 -5.40
N ILE A 320 -7.76 -24.80 -5.57
CA ILE A 320 -8.48 -23.94 -4.62
C ILE A 320 -8.84 -24.84 -3.44
N LYS A 321 -8.14 -24.71 -2.31
CA LYS A 321 -8.61 -25.10 -0.97
C LYS A 321 -7.91 -24.28 0.14
N ASP A 322 -8.73 -23.72 1.02
CA ASP A 322 -8.52 -23.43 2.46
C ASP A 322 -7.71 -22.18 2.88
N ASN A 323 -8.38 -21.03 2.96
CA ASN A 323 -7.83 -19.77 3.51
C ASN A 323 -7.97 -19.61 5.04
N ILE A 324 -8.25 -20.68 5.80
CA ILE A 324 -8.32 -20.63 7.28
C ILE A 324 -6.92 -20.85 7.90
N TYR A 325 -6.01 -21.50 7.17
CA TYR A 325 -4.64 -21.78 7.61
C TYR A 325 -3.62 -21.30 6.57
N SER A 326 -3.58 -19.97 6.36
CA SER A 326 -2.34 -19.34 5.93
C SER A 326 -1.24 -19.88 6.84
N LYS A 327 -0.33 -20.70 6.28
CA LYS A 327 0.79 -21.24 7.04
C LYS A 327 1.68 -20.13 7.59
N VAL A 328 1.62 -18.95 6.96
CA VAL A 328 2.38 -17.75 7.31
C VAL A 328 1.69 -16.91 8.38
N LEU A 329 2.46 -16.43 9.35
CA LEU A 329 2.03 -15.47 10.36
C LEU A 329 1.94 -14.08 9.72
N SER A 330 0.72 -13.58 9.56
CA SER A 330 0.49 -12.22 9.07
C SER A 330 0.76 -11.18 10.15
N ASP A 331 1.15 -9.99 9.73
CA ASP A 331 1.36 -8.86 10.64
C ASP A 331 0.06 -8.49 11.38
N GLU A 332 -1.10 -8.61 10.72
CA GLU A 332 -2.42 -8.42 11.32
C GLU A 332 -2.67 -9.36 12.51
N LYS A 333 -2.32 -10.65 12.38
CA LYS A 333 -2.46 -11.63 13.47
C LYS A 333 -1.50 -11.34 14.62
N ILE A 334 -0.32 -10.77 14.33
CA ILE A 334 0.61 -10.31 15.36
C ILE A 334 -0.05 -9.16 16.14
N GLU A 335 -0.51 -8.13 15.43
CA GLU A 335 -1.13 -6.95 16.04
C GLU A 335 -2.41 -7.28 16.81
N GLU A 336 -3.27 -8.15 16.29
CA GLU A 336 -4.49 -8.60 16.98
C GLU A 336 -4.15 -9.28 18.32
N ALA A 337 -3.18 -10.20 18.33
CA ALA A 337 -2.81 -10.88 19.56
C ALA A 337 -2.09 -9.94 20.55
N LEU A 338 -1.30 -8.97 20.05
CA LEU A 338 -0.67 -7.95 20.89
C LEU A 338 -1.69 -6.97 21.48
N ALA A 339 -2.70 -6.57 20.71
CA ALA A 339 -3.81 -5.75 21.18
C ALA A 339 -4.61 -6.50 22.25
N LYS A 340 -4.95 -7.76 21.99
CA LYS A 340 -5.62 -8.63 22.97
C LYS A 340 -4.79 -8.78 24.25
N LEU A 341 -3.48 -8.98 24.12
CA LEU A 341 -2.57 -9.08 25.25
C LEU A 341 -2.55 -7.78 26.08
N ARG A 342 -2.61 -6.62 25.43
CA ARG A 342 -2.72 -5.32 26.10
C ARG A 342 -4.07 -5.14 26.79
N GLU A 343 -5.17 -5.49 26.13
CA GLU A 343 -6.52 -5.27 26.65
C GLU A 343 -6.87 -6.23 27.79
N GLU A 344 -6.58 -7.52 27.62
CA GLU A 344 -6.97 -8.57 28.58
C GLU A 344 -5.97 -8.72 29.73
N GLU A 345 -4.67 -8.54 29.45
CA GLU A 345 -3.61 -8.82 30.42
C GLU A 345 -2.82 -7.56 30.85
N LEU A 346 -3.14 -6.38 30.30
CA LEU A 346 -2.45 -5.10 30.56
C LEU A 346 -0.94 -5.16 30.27
N ILE A 347 -0.53 -6.02 29.33
CA ILE A 347 0.87 -6.17 28.93
C ILE A 347 1.11 -5.46 27.59
N GLU A 348 2.00 -4.48 27.59
CA GLU A 348 2.36 -3.72 26.39
C GLU A 348 3.60 -4.31 25.71
N LEU A 349 3.42 -5.26 24.80
CA LEU A 349 4.49 -5.75 23.93
C LEU A 349 4.38 -5.10 22.54
N THR A 350 5.47 -4.56 22.01
CA THR A 350 5.43 -3.80 20.75
C THR A 350 5.71 -4.67 19.53
N TYR A 351 5.10 -4.34 18.40
CA TYR A 351 5.28 -5.05 17.13
C TYR A 351 6.77 -5.17 16.70
N PRO A 352 7.62 -4.13 16.77
CA PRO A 352 9.04 -4.25 16.45
C PRO A 352 9.80 -5.25 17.32
N VAL A 353 9.41 -5.43 18.59
CA VAL A 353 10.02 -6.45 19.47
C VAL A 353 9.73 -7.85 18.93
N VAL A 354 8.49 -8.13 18.55
CA VAL A 354 8.12 -9.44 18.00
C VAL A 354 8.86 -9.71 16.69
N LYS A 355 8.94 -8.72 15.78
CA LYS A 355 9.66 -8.86 14.51
C LYS A 355 11.17 -9.06 14.71
N ALA A 356 11.77 -8.41 15.70
CA ALA A 356 13.16 -8.63 16.06
C ALA A 356 13.43 -10.08 16.47
N ILE A 357 12.55 -10.65 17.30
CA ILE A 357 12.67 -12.04 17.77
C ILE A 357 12.49 -13.01 16.59
N ILE A 358 11.48 -12.79 15.74
CA ILE A 358 11.26 -13.62 14.53
C ILE A 358 12.49 -13.61 13.60
N GLU A 359 13.08 -12.43 13.36
CA GLU A 359 14.27 -12.30 12.50
C GLU A 359 15.45 -13.09 13.07
N VAL A 360 15.69 -12.99 14.38
CA VAL A 360 16.83 -13.63 15.05
C VAL A 360 16.65 -15.14 15.19
N GLU A 361 15.44 -15.64 15.47
CA GLU A 361 15.21 -17.04 15.81
C GLU A 361 15.02 -17.97 14.59
N SER A 362 14.40 -17.50 13.49
CA SER A 362 14.04 -18.39 12.37
C SER A 362 14.39 -17.88 10.98
N SER A 363 15.06 -16.73 10.88
CA SER A 363 15.28 -16.04 9.60
C SER A 363 13.97 -15.73 8.85
N GLY A 364 12.87 -15.53 9.59
CA GLY A 364 11.61 -15.02 9.06
C GLY A 364 10.60 -16.05 8.54
N ARG A 365 10.86 -17.37 8.65
CA ARG A 365 9.91 -18.43 8.25
C ARG A 365 9.93 -19.63 9.20
N GLY A 366 8.74 -20.07 9.62
CA GLY A 366 8.47 -21.18 10.53
C GLY A 366 8.13 -22.49 9.84
N HIS A 367 7.84 -22.50 8.54
CA HIS A 367 7.70 -23.71 7.71
C HIS A 367 8.81 -23.80 6.65
N LEU A 368 9.13 -25.04 6.29
CA LEU A 368 10.00 -25.40 5.16
C LEU A 368 9.22 -25.28 3.82
N PRO A 369 9.90 -25.28 2.66
CA PRO A 369 9.24 -25.17 1.35
C PRO A 369 8.21 -26.27 1.05
N ASP A 370 8.37 -27.46 1.64
CA ASP A 370 7.41 -28.57 1.53
C ASP A 370 6.20 -28.42 2.48
N GLY A 371 6.14 -27.32 3.22
CA GLY A 371 5.06 -26.98 4.15
C GLY A 371 5.16 -27.66 5.52
N LYS A 372 6.21 -28.44 5.81
CA LYS A 372 6.45 -28.98 7.16
C LYS A 372 6.98 -27.89 8.10
N PRO A 373 6.68 -27.92 9.41
CA PRO A 373 7.28 -26.97 10.33
C PRO A 373 8.80 -27.11 10.33
N LYS A 374 9.52 -26.00 10.45
CA LYS A 374 10.96 -26.02 10.62
C LYS A 374 11.27 -26.62 11.99
N ILE A 375 12.06 -27.68 12.02
CA ILE A 375 12.41 -28.37 13.27
C ILE A 375 13.92 -28.41 13.51
N LEU A 376 14.27 -28.61 14.78
CA LEU A 376 15.61 -29.00 15.20
C LEU A 376 15.49 -30.10 16.26
N PHE A 377 16.04 -31.28 15.98
CA PHE A 377 15.98 -32.41 16.90
C PHE A 377 17.19 -32.40 17.85
N GLU A 378 16.92 -32.43 19.16
CA GLU A 378 17.93 -32.32 20.23
C GLU A 378 18.17 -33.67 20.91
N GLY A 379 19.16 -34.44 20.45
CA GLY A 379 19.41 -35.79 20.98
C GLY A 379 19.78 -35.86 22.47
N HIS A 380 20.28 -34.77 23.05
CA HIS A 380 20.51 -34.65 24.50
C HIS A 380 19.23 -34.44 25.31
N LYS A 381 18.21 -33.80 24.72
CA LYS A 381 16.87 -33.76 25.29
C LYS A 381 16.17 -35.10 25.12
N PHE A 382 16.42 -35.79 24.00
CA PHE A 382 15.87 -37.12 23.79
C PHE A 382 16.41 -38.11 24.83
N TRP A 383 17.73 -38.10 25.12
CA TRP A 383 18.32 -38.84 26.24
C TRP A 383 17.55 -38.59 27.55
N TYR A 384 17.37 -37.32 27.93
CA TYR A 384 16.67 -36.94 29.15
C TYR A 384 15.23 -37.47 29.19
N TRP A 385 14.48 -37.34 28.10
CA TRP A 385 13.10 -37.77 28.03
C TRP A 385 12.96 -39.31 27.99
N LEU A 386 13.92 -40.04 27.42
CA LEU A 386 13.97 -41.50 27.52
C LEU A 386 14.11 -41.97 28.97
N GLU A 387 15.01 -41.37 29.76
CA GLU A 387 15.14 -41.67 31.20
C GLU A 387 13.84 -41.39 31.94
N LYS A 388 13.17 -40.27 31.62
CA LYS A 388 11.88 -39.91 32.20
C LYS A 388 10.75 -40.88 31.84
N GLN A 389 10.80 -41.51 30.67
CA GLN A 389 9.88 -42.57 30.25
C GLN A 389 10.28 -43.96 30.77
N GLY A 390 11.33 -44.06 31.60
CA GLY A 390 11.79 -45.33 32.17
C GLY A 390 12.58 -46.21 31.19
N LYS A 391 13.08 -45.64 30.09
CA LYS A 391 13.96 -46.31 29.13
C LYS A 391 15.42 -46.07 29.50
N ASP A 392 16.29 -47.00 29.12
CA ASP A 392 17.74 -46.87 29.31
C ASP A 392 18.39 -46.28 28.03
N PRO A 393 18.66 -44.97 27.98
CA PRO A 393 19.29 -44.36 26.81
C PRO A 393 20.75 -44.80 26.65
N GLN A 394 21.41 -45.30 27.69
CA GLN A 394 22.80 -45.74 27.59
C GLN A 394 22.90 -47.02 26.76
N ALA A 395 21.98 -47.97 26.97
CA ALA A 395 21.87 -49.16 26.13
C ALA A 395 21.50 -48.83 24.67
N LEU A 396 20.60 -47.85 24.46
CA LEU A 396 20.13 -47.47 23.12
C LEU A 396 21.11 -46.58 22.34
N GLN A 397 22.09 -45.97 23.01
CA GLN A 397 23.05 -45.07 22.37
C GLN A 397 23.93 -45.80 21.34
N GLU A 398 24.30 -47.05 21.60
CA GLU A 398 25.16 -47.83 20.70
C GLU A 398 24.50 -48.07 19.34
N GLU A 399 23.19 -48.32 19.35
CA GLU A 399 22.37 -48.54 18.14
C GLU A 399 22.02 -47.22 17.42
N HIS A 400 21.93 -46.11 18.17
CA HIS A 400 21.41 -44.84 17.67
C HIS A 400 22.27 -43.60 18.05
N PRO A 401 23.58 -43.57 17.72
CA PRO A 401 24.52 -42.56 18.23
C PRO A 401 24.28 -41.15 17.69
N ASN A 402 23.53 -41.01 16.59
CA ASN A 402 23.21 -39.72 15.95
C ASN A 402 21.94 -39.05 16.50
N ILE A 403 21.15 -39.76 17.31
CA ILE A 403 19.92 -39.26 17.91
C ILE A 403 19.89 -39.39 19.45
N ILE A 404 20.77 -40.18 20.06
CA ILE A 404 20.87 -40.34 21.52
C ILE A 404 22.29 -39.98 21.98
N TYR A 405 22.43 -38.95 22.80
CA TYR A 405 23.71 -38.54 23.37
C TYR A 405 23.53 -37.70 24.63
N LYS A 406 24.35 -37.90 25.67
CA LYS A 406 24.15 -37.27 26.99
C LYS A 406 24.44 -35.77 27.04
N THR A 407 25.41 -35.29 26.26
CA THR A 407 25.86 -33.89 26.25
C THR A 407 25.49 -33.21 24.95
N TRP A 408 25.10 -31.94 25.02
CA TRP A 408 24.78 -31.16 23.83
C TRP A 408 25.94 -31.15 22.82
N THR A 409 25.63 -31.38 21.54
CA THR A 409 26.57 -31.33 20.42
C THR A 409 25.84 -31.02 19.12
N SER A 410 26.47 -30.25 18.24
CA SER A 410 25.97 -29.93 16.90
C SER A 410 26.39 -30.92 15.83
N LYS A 411 27.27 -31.88 16.16
CA LYS A 411 27.87 -32.83 15.20
C LYS A 411 26.85 -33.58 14.35
N TYR A 412 25.66 -33.83 14.90
CA TYR A 412 24.65 -34.68 14.29
C TYR A 412 23.52 -33.90 13.58
N TYR A 413 23.55 -32.57 13.59
CA TYR A 413 22.53 -31.77 12.92
C TYR A 413 22.70 -31.86 11.40
N LEU A 414 21.61 -32.18 10.71
CA LEU A 414 21.49 -32.27 9.26
C LEU A 414 20.86 -31.01 8.67
N GLY A 415 19.99 -30.34 9.44
CA GLY A 415 19.31 -29.10 9.06
C GLY A 415 18.20 -29.26 8.01
N GLY A 416 17.34 -28.24 7.95
CA GLY A 416 16.22 -28.18 6.99
C GLY A 416 15.31 -29.41 7.07
N ILE A 417 14.92 -29.92 5.91
CA ILE A 417 14.06 -31.12 5.82
C ILE A 417 14.75 -32.39 6.33
N ASN A 418 16.08 -32.45 6.34
CA ASN A 418 16.81 -33.65 6.75
C ASN A 418 16.72 -33.90 8.27
N GLU A 419 16.40 -32.89 9.09
CA GLU A 419 16.14 -33.10 10.52
C GLU A 419 14.97 -34.06 10.76
N TYR A 420 14.01 -34.13 9.83
CA TYR A 420 12.91 -35.10 9.93
C TYR A 420 13.42 -36.54 9.91
N LYS A 421 14.56 -36.85 9.28
CA LYS A 421 15.13 -38.22 9.34
C LYS A 421 15.51 -38.61 10.77
N ARG A 422 16.00 -37.65 11.55
CA ARG A 422 16.38 -37.86 12.96
C ARG A 422 15.15 -37.95 13.85
N LEU A 423 14.17 -37.08 13.63
CA LEU A 423 12.89 -37.12 14.31
C LEU A 423 12.18 -38.46 14.07
N GLU A 424 12.03 -38.89 12.82
CA GLU A 424 11.34 -40.14 12.48
C GLU A 424 12.05 -41.37 13.06
N ALA A 425 13.39 -41.38 13.09
CA ALA A 425 14.16 -42.43 13.77
C ALA A 425 13.91 -42.45 15.29
N ALA A 426 13.88 -41.28 15.93
CA ALA A 426 13.56 -41.17 17.35
C ALA A 426 12.11 -41.59 17.68
N ARG A 427 11.14 -41.30 16.78
CA ARG A 427 9.74 -41.71 16.94
C ARG A 427 9.56 -43.23 17.00
N GLN A 428 10.43 -43.99 16.32
CA GLN A 428 10.39 -45.47 16.40
C GLN A 428 10.73 -46.00 17.79
N ILE A 429 11.52 -45.23 18.56
CA ILE A 429 11.92 -45.61 19.93
C ILE A 429 10.88 -45.11 20.92
N ASP A 430 10.54 -43.82 20.89
CA ASP A 430 9.52 -43.21 21.74
C ASP A 430 8.96 -41.93 21.12
N GLU A 431 7.70 -41.97 20.70
CA GLU A 431 7.05 -40.85 20.01
C GLU A 431 6.97 -39.58 20.88
N LYS A 432 6.54 -39.71 22.14
CA LYS A 432 6.37 -38.55 23.03
C LYS A 432 7.71 -37.90 23.35
N ALA A 433 8.72 -38.69 23.71
CA ALA A 433 10.07 -38.20 23.98
C ALA A 433 10.69 -37.54 22.74
N ALA A 434 10.44 -38.07 21.53
CA ALA A 434 10.95 -37.50 20.28
C ALA A 434 10.36 -36.11 20.01
N ILE A 435 9.03 -35.95 20.16
CA ILE A 435 8.36 -34.66 19.98
C ILE A 435 8.83 -33.65 21.05
N TYR A 436 8.98 -34.08 22.29
CA TYR A 436 9.44 -33.23 23.39
C TYR A 436 10.90 -32.79 23.23
N ALA A 437 11.73 -33.63 22.62
CA ALA A 437 13.12 -33.34 22.30
C ALA A 437 13.30 -32.52 21.01
N THR A 438 12.23 -32.03 20.39
CA THR A 438 12.30 -31.29 19.13
C THR A 438 11.84 -29.85 19.31
N SER A 439 12.60 -28.89 18.76
CA SER A 439 12.22 -27.49 18.63
C SER A 439 11.39 -27.28 17.37
N TRP A 440 10.30 -26.52 17.46
CA TRP A 440 9.31 -26.38 16.38
C TRP A 440 9.10 -24.92 15.97
N GLY A 441 8.98 -24.71 14.66
CA GLY A 441 8.36 -23.53 14.08
C GLY A 441 9.17 -22.23 14.15
N LEU A 442 8.46 -21.11 14.00
CA LEU A 442 8.99 -19.75 13.83
C LEU A 442 9.79 -19.26 15.04
N PHE A 443 9.47 -19.75 16.23
CA PHE A 443 10.11 -19.38 17.50
C PHE A 443 10.96 -20.52 18.08
N GLN A 444 11.16 -21.61 17.32
CA GLN A 444 11.96 -22.77 17.72
C GLN A 444 11.59 -23.32 19.11
N MET A 445 10.29 -23.37 19.40
CA MET A 445 9.74 -23.79 20.69
C MET A 445 9.97 -25.28 20.93
N LEU A 446 10.74 -25.63 21.97
CA LEU A 446 10.99 -27.02 22.34
C LEU A 446 9.71 -27.69 22.86
N GLY A 447 9.37 -28.87 22.34
CA GLY A 447 8.11 -29.57 22.64
C GLY A 447 7.92 -29.88 24.13
N GLU A 448 9.01 -30.07 24.89
CA GLU A 448 8.98 -30.28 26.34
C GLU A 448 8.28 -29.15 27.12
N ASN A 449 8.18 -27.95 26.52
CA ASN A 449 7.51 -26.83 27.15
C ASN A 449 6.02 -27.06 27.41
N LEU A 450 5.39 -28.03 26.73
CA LEU A 450 4.01 -28.45 27.02
C LEU A 450 3.81 -28.92 28.48
N GLU A 451 4.84 -29.49 29.12
CA GLU A 451 4.76 -29.93 30.52
C GLU A 451 4.99 -28.79 31.52
N HIS A 452 5.45 -27.63 31.04
CA HIS A 452 5.94 -26.54 31.87
C HIS A 452 5.38 -25.19 31.42
N ASN A 453 6.06 -24.50 30.51
CA ASN A 453 5.79 -23.10 30.16
C ASN A 453 4.58 -22.91 29.25
N LEU A 454 4.10 -23.95 28.57
CA LEU A 454 2.92 -23.93 27.69
C LEU A 454 1.74 -24.71 28.28
N LYS A 455 1.77 -25.03 29.58
CA LYS A 455 0.77 -25.90 30.19
C LYS A 455 -0.66 -25.36 30.08
N SER A 456 -0.84 -24.04 30.07
CA SER A 456 -2.15 -23.39 29.86
C SER A 456 -2.71 -23.59 28.44
N ARG A 457 -1.85 -23.90 27.47
CA ARG A 457 -2.22 -24.22 26.09
C ARG A 457 -2.79 -25.64 26.00
N LEU A 458 -2.50 -26.54 26.94
CA LEU A 458 -3.13 -27.86 27.03
C LEU A 458 -4.48 -27.78 27.74
N ASN A 459 -5.57 -27.77 26.97
CA ASN A 459 -6.92 -27.66 27.52
C ASN A 459 -7.94 -28.42 26.68
N GLU A 460 -8.12 -29.70 27.01
CA GLU A 460 -9.04 -30.60 26.29
C GLU A 460 -10.48 -30.07 26.26
N SER A 461 -10.97 -29.47 27.35
CA SER A 461 -12.32 -28.90 27.41
C SER A 461 -12.51 -27.74 26.43
N LYS A 462 -11.50 -26.88 26.24
CA LYS A 462 -11.54 -25.80 25.25
C LYS A 462 -11.49 -26.33 23.83
N VAL A 463 -10.68 -27.36 23.57
CA VAL A 463 -10.64 -28.05 22.27
C VAL A 463 -11.99 -28.70 21.96
N ALA A 464 -12.59 -29.40 22.93
CA ALA A 464 -13.92 -30.01 22.78
C ALA A 464 -15.02 -28.99 22.53
N ALA A 465 -14.89 -27.76 23.06
CA ALA A 465 -15.76 -26.63 22.78
C ALA A 465 -15.49 -25.96 21.41
N GLY A 466 -14.62 -26.54 20.58
CA GLY A 466 -14.30 -26.05 19.24
C GLY A 466 -13.22 -24.96 19.20
N ASN A 467 -12.55 -24.65 20.32
CA ASN A 467 -11.48 -23.67 20.32
C ASN A 467 -10.17 -24.29 19.82
N THR A 468 -9.85 -24.01 18.56
CA THR A 468 -8.70 -24.58 17.87
C THR A 468 -7.36 -24.02 18.33
N TYR A 469 -7.33 -22.99 19.19
CA TYR A 469 -6.08 -22.40 19.70
C TYR A 469 -5.42 -23.23 20.80
N PHE A 470 -6.14 -24.13 21.46
CA PHE A 470 -5.59 -24.98 22.52
C PHE A 470 -5.18 -26.34 21.96
N TYR A 471 -4.35 -27.05 22.72
CA TYR A 471 -3.89 -28.41 22.43
C TYR A 471 -4.63 -29.40 23.31
N LYS A 472 -5.02 -30.53 22.72
CA LYS A 472 -5.50 -31.69 23.47
C LYS A 472 -4.33 -32.41 24.13
N ASP A 473 -3.29 -32.68 23.37
CA ASP A 473 -2.11 -33.42 23.78
C ASP A 473 -0.89 -33.03 22.91
N TYR A 474 0.22 -33.76 23.08
CA TYR A 474 1.46 -33.52 22.34
C TYR A 474 1.36 -33.84 20.84
N LYS A 475 0.41 -34.69 20.41
CA LYS A 475 0.19 -35.00 18.99
C LYS A 475 -0.56 -33.87 18.31
N ASP A 476 -1.58 -33.35 18.98
CA ASP A 476 -2.33 -32.19 18.51
C ASP A 476 -1.45 -30.92 18.48
N PHE A 477 -0.50 -30.79 19.42
CA PHE A 477 0.55 -29.78 19.33
C PHE A 477 1.35 -29.91 18.04
N GLU A 478 1.94 -31.08 17.76
CA GLU A 478 2.74 -31.32 16.56
C GLU A 478 1.95 -31.03 15.27
N GLU A 479 0.71 -31.53 15.19
CA GLU A 479 -0.18 -31.30 14.06
C GLU A 479 -0.38 -29.80 13.81
N LYS A 480 -0.71 -29.05 14.86
CA LYS A 480 -0.93 -27.60 14.78
C LYS A 480 0.34 -26.80 14.44
N GLN A 481 1.53 -27.28 14.82
CA GLN A 481 2.77 -26.69 14.32
C GLN A 481 2.84 -26.77 12.78
N GLY A 482 2.25 -27.79 12.14
CA GLY A 482 2.16 -27.92 10.69
C GLY A 482 1.05 -27.11 10.02
N LEU A 483 0.07 -26.60 10.79
CA LEU A 483 -1.07 -25.88 10.26
C LEU A 483 -0.80 -24.39 10.03
N SER A 484 -0.19 -23.69 11.00
CA SER A 484 0.05 -22.24 10.87
C SER A 484 1.11 -21.72 11.83
N GLU A 485 1.92 -20.75 11.38
CA GLU A 485 2.85 -20.00 12.22
C GLU A 485 2.13 -19.20 13.32
N TYR A 486 0.82 -18.99 13.22
CA TYR A 486 0.04 -18.40 14.31
C TYR A 486 0.06 -19.26 15.58
N TYR A 487 0.07 -20.60 15.45
CA TYR A 487 0.25 -21.48 16.59
C TYR A 487 1.62 -21.29 17.24
N HIS A 488 2.68 -21.14 16.43
CA HIS A 488 4.03 -20.89 16.92
C HIS A 488 4.08 -19.58 17.72
N PHE A 489 3.36 -18.56 17.27
CA PHE A 489 3.30 -17.26 17.93
C PHE A 489 2.54 -17.28 19.25
N LEU A 490 1.38 -17.95 19.31
CA LEU A 490 0.64 -18.12 20.56
C LEU A 490 1.45 -18.89 21.61
N ASP A 491 2.23 -19.88 21.17
CA ASP A 491 3.13 -20.63 22.05
C ASP A 491 4.27 -19.73 22.55
N PHE A 492 4.85 -18.90 21.68
CA PHE A 492 5.85 -17.92 22.09
C PHE A 492 5.31 -16.93 23.14
N LEU A 493 4.12 -16.36 22.93
CA LEU A 493 3.50 -15.43 23.88
C LEU A 493 3.28 -16.07 25.25
N GLU A 494 2.77 -17.30 25.28
CA GLU A 494 2.58 -18.01 26.54
C GLU A 494 3.92 -18.30 27.22
N PHE A 495 4.92 -18.72 26.46
CA PHE A 495 6.25 -19.00 26.98
C PHE A 495 6.87 -17.78 27.68
N ILE A 496 6.85 -16.60 27.05
CA ILE A 496 7.48 -15.40 27.64
C ILE A 496 6.71 -14.83 28.84
N LYS A 497 5.41 -15.15 28.95
CA LYS A 497 4.58 -14.80 30.11
C LYS A 497 4.87 -15.67 31.33
N VAL A 498 5.24 -16.94 31.12
CA VAL A 498 5.44 -17.90 32.20
C VAL A 498 6.91 -18.04 32.58
N LYS A 499 7.80 -18.11 31.58
CA LYS A 499 9.23 -18.33 31.80
C LYS A 499 9.82 -17.15 32.56
N THR A 500 10.63 -17.46 33.57
CA THR A 500 11.33 -16.45 34.37
C THR A 500 12.84 -16.49 34.17
N ALA A 501 13.47 -15.32 34.29
CA ALA A 501 14.90 -15.15 34.43
C ALA A 501 15.16 -14.10 35.52
N LYS A 502 16.15 -14.32 36.38
CA LYS A 502 16.49 -13.42 37.49
C LYS A 502 15.28 -12.93 38.33
N GLY A 503 14.30 -13.80 38.54
CA GLY A 503 13.12 -13.51 39.37
C GLY A 503 11.99 -12.72 38.70
N LYS A 504 12.09 -12.40 37.41
CA LYS A 504 11.03 -11.74 36.62
C LYS A 504 10.64 -12.57 35.40
N ARG A 505 9.42 -12.38 34.89
CA ARG A 505 8.97 -13.04 33.65
C ARG A 505 9.73 -12.45 32.45
N LEU A 506 9.97 -13.25 31.41
CA LEU A 506 10.74 -12.78 30.26
C LEU A 506 10.11 -11.57 29.58
N ILE A 507 8.78 -11.56 29.48
CA ILE A 507 8.03 -10.46 28.88
C ILE A 507 8.28 -9.11 29.59
N GLU A 508 8.61 -9.13 30.89
CA GLU A 508 8.86 -7.91 31.67
C GLU A 508 10.13 -7.17 31.23
N TYR A 509 11.07 -7.87 30.57
CA TYR A 509 12.32 -7.28 30.07
C TYR A 509 12.15 -6.60 28.71
N ILE A 510 11.02 -6.81 28.04
CA ILE A 510 10.76 -6.35 26.66
C ILE A 510 9.37 -5.68 26.51
N GLN A 511 8.70 -5.37 27.62
CA GLN A 511 7.41 -4.66 27.64
C GLN A 511 7.57 -3.14 27.81
N GLY A 512 6.62 -2.37 27.31
CA GLY A 512 6.56 -0.91 27.30
C GLY A 512 6.83 -0.30 25.93
N GLN A 513 6.58 1.01 25.77
CA GLN A 513 6.65 1.69 24.46
C GLN A 513 8.03 2.29 24.12
N ASN A 514 8.92 2.43 25.11
CA ASN A 514 10.21 3.12 24.96
C ASN A 514 11.40 2.17 25.16
N ASP A 515 12.33 2.18 24.20
CA ASP A 515 13.57 1.37 24.15
C ASP A 515 14.50 1.57 25.36
N SER A 516 14.35 2.66 26.11
CA SER A 516 15.22 3.00 27.25
C SER A 516 15.18 1.98 28.41
N ASN A 517 14.22 1.06 28.44
CA ASN A 517 14.03 0.08 29.51
C ASN A 517 14.18 -1.40 29.09
N TYR A 518 14.50 -1.71 27.82
CA TYR A 518 14.59 -3.11 27.39
C TYR A 518 15.92 -3.75 27.79
N ASP A 519 15.85 -4.85 28.54
CA ASP A 519 17.02 -5.65 28.94
C ASP A 519 17.14 -6.88 28.03
N TRP A 520 17.64 -6.63 26.82
CA TRP A 520 17.89 -7.65 25.80
C TRP A 520 18.84 -8.76 26.26
N ALA A 521 19.77 -8.45 27.18
CA ALA A 521 20.73 -9.42 27.69
C ALA A 521 20.06 -10.42 28.64
N THR A 522 19.24 -9.94 29.57
CA THR A 522 18.51 -10.84 30.48
C THR A 522 17.40 -11.59 29.74
N PHE A 523 16.72 -10.95 28.77
CA PHE A 523 15.76 -11.65 27.91
C PHE A 523 16.44 -12.78 27.12
N ALA A 524 17.53 -12.49 26.40
CA ALA A 524 18.26 -13.49 25.62
C ALA A 524 18.83 -14.62 26.49
N TYR A 525 19.31 -14.31 27.70
CA TYR A 525 19.72 -15.33 28.66
C TYR A 525 18.56 -16.26 29.04
N GLY A 526 17.38 -15.70 29.32
CA GLY A 526 16.20 -16.47 29.72
C GLY A 526 15.58 -17.27 28.58
N TYR A 527 15.68 -16.76 27.35
CA TYR A 527 15.10 -17.37 26.15
C TYR A 527 16.06 -18.39 25.50
N ASN A 528 17.32 -18.00 25.25
CA ASN A 528 18.32 -18.83 24.55
C ASN A 528 19.27 -19.59 25.50
N GLY A 529 19.27 -19.30 26.81
CA GLY A 529 20.12 -19.95 27.81
C GLY A 529 21.48 -19.30 28.03
N SER A 530 22.34 -19.95 28.82
CA SER A 530 23.64 -19.40 29.25
C SER A 530 24.61 -19.09 28.10
N GLY A 531 24.50 -19.80 26.97
CA GLY A 531 25.30 -19.58 25.77
C GLY A 531 24.87 -18.37 24.92
N TYR A 532 23.95 -17.52 25.40
CA TYR A 532 23.42 -16.44 24.58
C TYR A 532 24.49 -15.41 24.15
N LYS A 533 25.46 -15.12 25.02
CA LYS A 533 26.54 -14.16 24.77
C LYS A 533 27.50 -14.60 23.67
N GLU A 534 27.85 -15.88 23.66
CA GLU A 534 28.73 -16.46 22.62
C GLU A 534 28.11 -16.31 21.23
N ASN A 535 26.77 -16.41 21.16
CA ASN A 535 26.00 -16.26 19.94
C ASN A 535 25.52 -14.82 19.67
N LYS A 536 25.85 -13.88 20.57
CA LYS A 536 25.48 -12.45 20.52
C LYS A 536 23.97 -12.22 20.35
N TYR A 537 23.12 -13.05 20.96
CA TYR A 537 21.66 -12.91 20.81
C TYR A 537 21.15 -11.58 21.31
N ASP A 538 21.69 -11.10 22.43
CA ASP A 538 21.41 -9.78 23.00
C ASP A 538 21.70 -8.63 22.02
N VAL A 539 22.87 -8.65 21.38
CA VAL A 539 23.26 -7.64 20.39
C VAL A 539 22.40 -7.75 19.13
N LYS A 540 22.13 -8.96 18.66
CA LYS A 540 21.30 -9.21 17.47
C LYS A 540 19.85 -8.78 17.67
N LEU A 541 19.26 -9.12 18.81
CA LEU A 541 17.88 -8.74 19.14
C LEU A 541 17.77 -7.22 19.25
N LYS A 542 18.72 -6.56 19.90
CA LYS A 542 18.75 -5.10 19.97
C LYS A 542 18.88 -4.45 18.58
N ALA A 543 19.79 -4.94 17.76
CA ALA A 543 19.99 -4.42 16.39
C ALA A 543 18.76 -4.66 15.50
N ALA A 544 18.18 -5.86 15.57
CA ALA A 544 16.97 -6.20 14.83
C ALA A 544 15.78 -5.35 15.30
N TYR A 545 15.63 -5.13 16.61
CA TYR A 545 14.62 -4.22 17.14
C TYR A 545 14.80 -2.80 16.64
N GLN A 546 16.02 -2.25 16.67
CA GLN A 546 16.29 -0.90 16.15
C GLN A 546 15.95 -0.79 14.66
N LYS A 547 16.31 -1.80 13.86
CA LYS A 547 15.94 -1.90 12.44
C LYS A 547 14.43 -1.92 12.25
N HIS A 548 13.70 -2.77 12.97
CA HIS A 548 12.23 -2.87 12.85
C HIS A 548 11.52 -1.65 13.41
N ARG A 549 12.10 -0.98 14.42
CA ARG A 549 11.59 0.28 14.97
C ARG A 549 11.76 1.42 13.97
N ILE A 550 12.95 1.59 13.40
CA ILE A 550 13.20 2.59 12.35
C ILE A 550 12.30 2.29 11.17
N THR A 551 12.23 1.02 10.72
CA THR A 551 11.32 0.59 9.64
C THR A 551 9.88 0.93 9.99
N SER A 552 9.38 0.68 11.21
CA SER A 552 8.00 1.04 11.58
C SER A 552 7.75 2.56 11.60
N ILE A 553 8.76 3.36 11.97
CA ILE A 553 8.68 4.84 11.94
C ILE A 553 8.72 5.35 10.50
N THR A 554 9.59 4.79 9.67
CA THR A 554 9.70 5.15 8.25
C THR A 554 8.48 4.65 7.46
N VAL A 555 7.92 3.50 7.82
CA VAL A 555 6.62 2.99 7.37
C VAL A 555 5.57 4.07 7.62
N GLU A 556 5.47 4.59 8.85
CA GLU A 556 4.59 5.72 9.15
C GLU A 556 4.87 7.01 8.33
N THR A 557 6.13 7.34 8.02
CA THR A 557 6.47 8.53 7.20
C THR A 557 6.25 8.34 5.70
N ASP A 558 6.41 7.13 5.20
CA ASP A 558 6.49 6.84 3.77
C ASP A 558 5.13 6.41 3.18
N LYS A 559 4.02 6.76 3.87
CA LYS A 559 2.65 6.78 3.27
C LYS A 559 2.59 7.73 2.09
N ILE A 560 3.67 8.46 1.88
CA ILE A 560 3.81 9.50 0.91
C ILE A 560 5.19 9.36 0.28
N SER A 561 5.21 8.93 -0.98
CA SER A 561 6.40 9.04 -1.81
C SER A 561 6.61 10.52 -2.13
N PRO A 562 7.73 11.13 -1.72
CA PRO A 562 7.95 12.56 -1.87
C PRO A 562 8.39 12.87 -3.30
N THR A 563 7.57 13.64 -4.01
CA THR A 563 7.88 14.23 -5.33
C THR A 563 7.40 15.67 -5.43
N GLY A 564 7.01 16.29 -4.32
CA GLY A 564 6.44 17.64 -4.32
C GLY A 564 7.45 18.75 -4.18
N PHE A 565 6.95 19.97 -4.15
CA PHE A 565 7.79 21.15 -4.20
C PHE A 565 8.63 21.32 -2.91
N ILE A 566 9.88 21.74 -3.06
CA ILE A 566 10.87 21.98 -2.00
C ILE A 566 10.87 23.48 -1.64
N PRO A 567 10.62 23.87 -0.38
CA PRO A 567 10.54 25.26 0.00
C PRO A 567 11.91 25.95 -0.02
N ILE A 568 11.95 27.14 -0.59
CA ILE A 568 12.95 28.17 -0.39
C ILE A 568 12.41 29.08 0.71
N ILE A 569 12.98 28.97 1.91
CA ILE A 569 12.48 29.66 3.10
C ILE A 569 13.15 31.03 3.22
N ASP A 570 12.35 32.08 3.03
CA ASP A 570 12.75 33.48 3.17
C ASP A 570 12.10 34.09 4.42
N ALA A 571 12.92 34.48 5.40
CA ALA A 571 12.48 35.28 6.54
C ALA A 571 12.60 36.78 6.19
N GLY A 572 11.47 37.47 6.08
CA GLY A 572 11.41 38.88 5.72
C GLY A 572 12.24 39.76 6.66
N HIS A 573 12.92 40.76 6.10
CA HIS A 573 13.73 41.76 6.83
C HIS A 573 15.01 41.22 7.50
N GLY A 574 15.70 42.06 8.27
CA GLY A 574 16.92 41.75 9.02
C GLY A 574 16.64 41.34 10.47
N GLY A 575 17.58 40.66 11.12
CA GLY A 575 17.47 40.21 12.51
C GLY A 575 18.08 41.19 13.53
N MET A 576 18.22 40.71 14.76
CA MET A 576 19.00 41.39 15.79
C MET A 576 20.46 40.92 15.76
N LYS A 577 21.38 41.84 15.53
CA LYS A 577 22.83 41.59 15.55
C LYS A 577 23.49 42.54 16.53
N ASP A 578 24.20 41.98 17.51
CA ASP A 578 24.91 42.74 18.55
C ASP A 578 24.01 43.77 19.28
N GLY A 579 22.75 43.39 19.55
CA GLY A 579 21.75 44.26 20.20
C GLY A 579 21.17 45.35 19.29
N ARG A 580 21.54 45.39 18.01
CA ARG A 580 21.01 46.32 17.00
C ARG A 580 20.13 45.59 15.99
N TYR A 581 18.96 46.17 15.69
CA TYR A 581 18.12 45.73 14.59
C TYR A 581 18.74 46.14 13.25
N THR A 582 18.95 45.18 12.35
CA THR A 582 19.69 45.41 11.09
C THR A 582 18.82 45.97 9.97
N THR A 583 17.49 45.86 10.06
CA THR A 583 16.56 46.51 9.14
C THR A 583 16.62 48.04 9.30
N ASP A 584 16.61 48.78 8.18
CA ASP A 584 16.69 50.24 8.18
C ASP A 584 15.59 50.86 9.08
N PRO A 585 15.97 51.65 10.11
CA PRO A 585 15.02 52.31 11.00
C PRO A 585 13.95 53.16 10.29
N LYS A 586 14.24 53.67 9.09
CA LYS A 586 13.31 54.48 8.28
C LYS A 586 12.18 53.66 7.66
N THR A 587 12.32 52.33 7.57
CA THR A 587 11.33 51.45 6.93
C THR A 587 10.21 51.00 7.87
N GLY A 588 10.33 51.26 9.18
CA GLY A 588 9.23 51.09 10.12
C GLY A 588 8.84 49.66 10.49
N LYS A 589 9.74 48.68 10.30
CA LYS A 589 9.48 47.25 10.57
C LYS A 589 9.69 46.83 12.02
N LYS A 590 9.23 47.68 12.94
CA LYS A 590 9.27 47.51 14.39
C LYS A 590 8.17 48.32 15.05
N TYR A 591 7.74 47.93 16.24
CA TYR A 591 6.76 48.68 17.02
C TYR A 591 7.11 48.68 18.51
N LYS A 592 6.85 49.81 19.19
CA LYS A 592 7.01 49.96 20.64
C LYS A 592 5.68 50.34 21.30
N PHE A 593 5.13 49.43 22.10
CA PHE A 593 3.92 49.67 22.86
C PHE A 593 4.15 50.67 24.00
N ALA A 594 3.09 51.36 24.43
CA ALA A 594 3.13 52.34 25.51
C ALA A 594 3.61 51.76 26.86
N ASP A 595 3.45 50.45 27.08
CA ASP A 595 3.94 49.72 28.25
C ASP A 595 5.40 49.26 28.14
N GLY A 596 6.08 49.61 27.04
CA GLY A 596 7.50 49.35 26.82
C GLY A 596 7.82 48.05 26.07
N VAL A 597 6.83 47.22 25.73
CA VAL A 597 7.05 46.04 24.90
C VAL A 597 7.50 46.46 23.50
N GLU A 598 8.60 45.89 23.02
CA GLU A 598 9.13 46.13 21.67
C GLU A 598 9.11 44.83 20.85
N ILE A 599 8.74 44.95 19.59
CA ILE A 599 8.71 43.85 18.63
C ILE A 599 9.38 44.29 17.32
N PHE A 600 10.18 43.39 16.76
CA PHE A 600 10.96 43.61 15.54
C PHE A 600 10.57 42.53 14.52
N GLU A 601 9.98 42.93 13.40
CA GLU A 601 9.39 42.01 12.43
C GLU A 601 10.41 40.96 11.94
N GLY A 602 11.60 41.39 11.53
CA GLY A 602 12.59 40.45 11.01
C GLY A 602 13.21 39.54 12.07
N ASP A 603 13.21 39.93 13.35
CA ASP A 603 13.67 39.06 14.44
C ASP A 603 12.68 37.92 14.70
N ILE A 604 11.38 38.23 14.75
CA ILE A 604 10.34 37.21 14.93
C ILE A 604 10.25 36.27 13.72
N ASN A 605 10.36 36.79 12.50
CA ASN A 605 10.31 35.98 11.28
C ASN A 605 11.44 34.94 11.25
N ARG A 606 12.63 35.32 11.71
CA ARG A 606 13.80 34.43 11.79
C ARG A 606 13.66 33.37 12.87
N LYS A 607 13.13 33.72 14.03
CA LYS A 607 12.87 32.75 15.10
C LYS A 607 11.85 31.70 14.66
N ILE A 608 10.76 32.13 14.03
CA ILE A 608 9.77 31.23 13.42
C ILE A 608 10.42 30.38 12.32
N GLY A 609 11.19 31.00 11.43
CA GLY A 609 11.90 30.31 10.34
C GLY A 609 12.92 29.28 10.85
N GLN A 610 13.61 29.55 11.96
CA GLN A 610 14.58 28.61 12.53
C GLN A 610 13.87 27.40 13.13
N ILE A 611 12.81 27.61 13.91
CA ILE A 611 12.00 26.50 14.45
C ILE A 611 11.43 25.66 13.30
N LEU A 612 10.96 26.30 12.23
CA LEU A 612 10.48 25.62 11.03
C LEU A 612 11.58 24.76 10.39
N ILE A 613 12.80 25.29 10.24
CA ILE A 613 13.94 24.54 9.72
C ILE A 613 14.25 23.33 10.61
N ASP A 614 14.28 23.50 11.93
CA ASP A 614 14.57 22.42 12.86
C ASP A 614 13.53 21.28 12.74
N LEU A 615 12.24 21.63 12.59
CA LEU A 615 11.16 20.67 12.35
C LEU A 615 11.31 19.93 11.00
N LEU A 616 11.72 20.63 9.95
CA LEU A 616 11.95 20.02 8.63
C LEU A 616 13.15 19.07 8.65
N GLN A 617 14.23 19.44 9.35
CA GLN A 617 15.40 18.59 9.56
C GLN A 617 15.04 17.32 10.33
N GLU A 618 14.29 17.45 11.43
CA GLU A 618 13.82 16.32 12.24
C GLU A 618 12.92 15.38 11.41
N ALA A 619 12.14 15.93 10.49
CA ALA A 619 11.22 15.18 9.63
C ALA A 619 11.83 14.66 8.32
N GLY A 620 13.11 14.95 8.03
CA GLY A 620 13.77 14.57 6.78
C GLY A 620 13.20 15.25 5.52
N ILE A 621 12.50 16.39 5.66
CA ILE A 621 11.95 17.13 4.51
C ILE A 621 13.03 18.09 3.97
N PRO A 622 13.41 18.01 2.69
CA PRO A 622 14.40 18.91 2.10
C PRO A 622 13.87 20.35 2.04
N TYR A 623 14.77 21.32 2.20
CA TYR A 623 14.47 22.74 2.11
C TYR A 623 15.72 23.52 1.70
N HIS A 624 15.52 24.75 1.21
CA HIS A 624 16.59 25.71 0.97
C HIS A 624 16.46 26.89 1.95
N ASN A 625 17.50 27.12 2.75
CA ASN A 625 17.57 28.28 3.64
C ASN A 625 18.04 29.50 2.84
N LEU A 626 17.16 30.45 2.55
CA LEU A 626 17.51 31.65 1.79
C LEU A 626 18.08 32.74 2.69
N THR A 627 17.35 33.08 3.75
CA THR A 627 17.68 34.21 4.62
C THR A 627 17.59 33.90 6.09
N VAL A 628 16.99 32.80 6.56
CA VAL A 628 16.74 32.52 7.99
C VAL A 628 18.00 32.66 8.85
N SER A 629 19.14 32.14 8.36
CA SER A 629 20.42 32.15 9.09
C SER A 629 21.19 33.47 9.04
N THR A 630 20.81 34.43 8.18
CA THR A 630 21.61 35.65 7.94
C THR A 630 21.04 36.88 8.67
N LEU A 631 21.61 37.28 9.80
CA LEU A 631 21.06 38.40 10.60
C LEU A 631 21.01 39.76 9.88
N GLU A 632 21.72 39.96 8.77
CA GLU A 632 21.65 41.18 7.96
C GLU A 632 20.37 41.26 7.11
N ASP A 633 19.83 42.46 6.91
CA ASP A 633 18.68 42.65 6.03
C ASP A 633 19.13 42.53 4.56
N THR A 634 18.86 41.35 3.98
CA THR A 634 19.22 41.07 2.59
C THR A 634 18.32 41.87 1.64
N PRO A 635 18.86 42.64 0.68
CA PRO A 635 18.05 43.39 -0.28
C PRO A 635 17.09 42.50 -1.08
N LEU A 636 15.89 42.99 -1.38
CA LEU A 636 14.86 42.22 -2.11
C LEU A 636 15.37 41.70 -3.46
N LYS A 637 16.20 42.48 -4.17
CA LYS A 637 16.82 42.07 -5.43
C LYS A 637 17.74 40.87 -5.25
N ASP A 638 18.49 40.81 -4.15
CA ASP A 638 19.43 39.73 -3.86
C ASP A 638 18.68 38.47 -3.40
N ARG A 639 17.59 38.63 -2.63
CA ARG A 639 16.68 37.53 -2.27
C ARG A 639 16.14 36.83 -3.52
N VAL A 640 15.58 37.62 -4.45
CA VAL A 640 15.05 37.11 -5.73
C VAL A 640 16.15 36.46 -6.58
N THR A 641 17.32 37.10 -6.67
CA THR A 641 18.44 36.55 -7.45
C THR A 641 18.86 35.17 -6.94
N LYS A 642 19.00 35.02 -5.62
CA LYS A 642 19.33 33.74 -4.98
C LYS A 642 18.21 32.72 -5.12
N ALA A 643 16.95 33.11 -4.93
CA ALA A 643 15.79 32.22 -5.12
C ALA A 643 15.72 31.69 -6.56
N ASN A 644 15.96 32.55 -7.54
CA ASN A 644 16.00 32.18 -8.96
C ASN A 644 17.20 31.27 -9.30
N GLN A 645 18.35 31.46 -8.66
CA GLN A 645 19.49 30.54 -8.78
C GLN A 645 19.17 29.15 -8.23
N ILE A 646 18.55 29.09 -7.05
CA ILE A 646 18.10 27.82 -6.45
C ILE A 646 17.10 27.14 -7.38
N TYR A 647 16.11 27.87 -7.89
CA TYR A 647 15.12 27.33 -8.83
C TYR A 647 15.71 26.92 -10.19
N ALA A 648 16.78 27.57 -10.63
CA ALA A 648 17.50 27.16 -11.84
C ALA A 648 18.17 25.80 -11.63
N ALA A 649 18.75 25.56 -10.45
CA ALA A 649 19.37 24.30 -10.07
C ALA A 649 18.35 23.20 -9.71
N ASN A 650 17.19 23.58 -9.17
CA ASN A 650 16.14 22.68 -8.76
C ASN A 650 14.76 23.22 -9.17
N LYS A 651 14.22 22.65 -10.26
CA LYS A 651 12.92 23.07 -10.81
C LYS A 651 11.73 22.69 -9.95
N ASN A 652 11.95 21.94 -8.89
CA ASN A 652 10.92 21.52 -7.95
C ASN A 652 10.87 22.47 -6.75
N SER A 653 11.53 23.63 -6.79
CA SER A 653 11.51 24.57 -5.67
C SER A 653 10.36 25.59 -5.76
N TYR A 654 9.91 26.09 -4.62
CA TYR A 654 8.96 27.22 -4.50
C TYR A 654 9.41 28.19 -3.41
N LEU A 655 9.06 29.46 -3.49
CA LEU A 655 9.39 30.46 -2.48
C LEU A 655 8.28 30.57 -1.42
N LEU A 656 8.67 30.45 -0.16
CA LEU A 656 7.84 30.78 1.01
C LEU A 656 8.47 31.97 1.73
N SER A 657 7.81 33.13 1.66
CA SER A 657 8.25 34.35 2.37
C SER A 657 7.46 34.53 3.67
N ILE A 658 8.15 34.55 4.81
CA ILE A 658 7.59 34.66 6.16
C ILE A 658 7.65 36.13 6.61
N HIS A 659 6.49 36.73 6.86
CA HIS A 659 6.32 38.09 7.35
C HIS A 659 5.34 38.18 8.52
N SER A 660 5.22 39.38 9.09
CA SER A 660 4.17 39.79 10.01
C SER A 660 3.74 41.23 9.65
N ASN A 661 2.44 41.50 9.66
CA ASN A 661 1.89 42.72 9.11
C ASN A 661 1.86 43.87 10.13
N CYS A 662 1.57 45.08 9.65
CA CYS A 662 1.32 46.26 10.45
C CYS A 662 0.23 47.10 9.82
N SER A 663 -0.73 47.55 10.63
CA SER A 663 -1.84 48.40 10.15
C SER A 663 -1.58 49.89 10.31
N SER A 664 -0.69 50.26 11.21
CA SER A 664 -0.35 51.64 11.53
C SER A 664 0.94 52.09 10.86
N THR A 665 1.03 53.39 10.57
CA THR A 665 2.30 54.05 10.21
C THR A 665 3.06 54.55 11.44
N ALA A 666 2.45 54.46 12.63
CA ALA A 666 3.11 54.79 13.89
C ALA A 666 4.12 53.71 14.27
N LEU A 667 5.25 54.12 14.85
CA LEU A 667 6.28 53.19 15.36
C LEU A 667 6.18 52.99 16.88
N THR A 668 5.33 53.78 17.54
CA THR A 668 5.07 53.68 18.97
C THR A 668 3.67 54.17 19.31
N GLY A 669 3.09 53.66 20.39
CA GLY A 669 1.75 54.01 20.88
C GLY A 669 1.02 52.82 21.47
N ASP A 670 -0.29 52.93 21.63
CA ASP A 670 -1.11 51.85 22.24
C ASP A 670 -1.30 50.62 21.34
N GLY A 671 -1.07 50.78 20.03
CA GLY A 671 -1.16 49.71 19.03
C GLY A 671 -2.33 49.87 18.06
N GLY A 672 -2.28 49.16 16.95
CA GLY A 672 -3.37 49.02 16.00
C GLY A 672 -4.42 48.00 16.45
N THR A 673 -5.59 48.02 15.81
CA THR A 673 -6.69 47.07 16.09
C THR A 673 -6.82 45.97 15.04
N ALA A 674 -6.12 46.08 13.91
CA ALA A 674 -6.09 45.01 12.92
C ALA A 674 -5.44 43.76 13.52
N THR A 675 -5.98 42.59 13.19
CA THR A 675 -5.45 41.28 13.61
C THR A 675 -5.71 40.27 12.52
N GLY A 676 -4.99 39.16 12.56
CA GLY A 676 -5.24 37.97 11.76
C GLY A 676 -4.14 37.64 10.75
N PHE A 677 -4.26 36.46 10.17
CA PHE A 677 -3.35 35.92 9.17
C PHE A 677 -3.77 36.32 7.75
N GLU A 678 -2.80 36.57 6.87
CA GLU A 678 -3.01 36.75 5.43
C GLU A 678 -2.03 35.87 4.65
N VAL A 679 -2.45 35.42 3.47
CA VAL A 679 -1.59 34.76 2.49
C VAL A 679 -1.66 35.57 1.19
N TRP A 680 -0.52 35.80 0.57
CA TRP A 680 -0.39 36.66 -0.60
C TRP A 680 0.33 35.98 -1.76
N THR A 681 -0.16 36.21 -2.96
CA THR A 681 0.43 35.79 -4.25
C THR A 681 0.60 37.00 -5.18
N SER A 682 1.25 36.80 -6.32
CA SER A 682 1.26 37.79 -7.41
C SER A 682 -0.07 37.77 -8.15
N VAL A 683 -0.46 38.90 -8.76
CA VAL A 683 -1.70 38.99 -9.54
C VAL A 683 -1.73 37.99 -10.71
N GLY A 684 -2.78 37.18 -10.77
CA GLY A 684 -3.09 36.18 -11.79
C GLY A 684 -2.99 34.76 -11.25
N GLN A 685 -3.87 33.90 -11.77
CA GLN A 685 -3.97 32.49 -11.38
C GLN A 685 -2.78 31.65 -11.89
N THR A 686 -1.98 31.16 -10.95
CA THR A 686 -0.76 30.38 -11.18
C THR A 686 -0.64 29.20 -10.19
N LYS A 687 0.50 28.50 -10.23
CA LYS A 687 0.82 27.48 -9.24
C LYS A 687 0.99 28.07 -7.83
N SER A 688 1.28 29.36 -7.71
CA SER A 688 1.44 30.05 -6.42
C SER A 688 0.15 30.03 -5.60
N ASP A 689 -0.99 30.19 -6.27
CA ASP A 689 -2.36 30.25 -5.76
C ASP A 689 -2.79 28.88 -5.21
N GLU A 690 -2.42 27.80 -5.90
CA GLU A 690 -2.60 26.43 -5.41
C GLU A 690 -1.85 26.20 -4.10
N LEU A 691 -0.58 26.62 -4.03
CA LEU A 691 0.24 26.48 -2.81
C LEU A 691 -0.24 27.41 -1.68
N ALA A 692 -0.67 28.63 -2.02
CA ALA A 692 -1.22 29.60 -1.09
C ALA A 692 -2.55 29.12 -0.48
N SER A 693 -3.42 28.50 -1.27
CA SER A 693 -4.64 27.84 -0.81
C SER A 693 -4.37 26.73 0.20
N MET A 694 -3.28 25.96 0.01
CA MET A 694 -2.86 24.96 1.00
C MET A 694 -2.41 25.62 2.32
N ALA A 695 -1.69 26.74 2.25
CA ALA A 695 -1.33 27.51 3.43
C ALA A 695 -2.58 28.07 4.13
N ALA A 696 -3.50 28.68 3.40
CA ALA A 696 -4.75 29.25 3.92
C ALA A 696 -5.57 28.21 4.69
N LYS A 697 -5.69 27.00 4.13
CA LYS A 697 -6.33 25.85 4.78
C LYS A 697 -5.70 25.54 6.14
N TRP A 698 -4.38 25.46 6.24
CA TRP A 698 -3.69 25.16 7.50
C TRP A 698 -3.83 26.28 8.52
N TYR A 699 -3.75 27.55 8.11
CA TYR A 699 -4.01 28.66 9.02
C TYR A 699 -5.43 28.64 9.59
N LYS A 700 -6.44 28.37 8.76
CA LYS A 700 -7.84 28.23 9.22
C LYS A 700 -8.01 27.05 10.20
N HIS A 701 -7.31 25.95 9.97
CA HIS A 701 -7.36 24.76 10.81
C HIS A 701 -6.63 24.93 12.15
N ASP A 702 -5.38 25.42 12.12
CA ASP A 702 -4.53 25.50 13.31
C ASP A 702 -4.84 26.73 14.17
N PHE A 703 -5.53 27.73 13.62
CA PHE A 703 -5.89 28.98 14.30
C PHE A 703 -7.38 29.35 14.16
N PRO A 704 -8.33 28.48 14.57
CA PRO A 704 -9.76 28.72 14.39
C PRO A 704 -10.28 29.92 15.22
N GLY A 705 -9.54 30.34 16.25
CA GLY A 705 -9.85 31.52 17.06
C GLY A 705 -9.19 32.82 16.58
N PHE A 706 -8.35 32.78 15.54
CA PHE A 706 -7.75 33.96 14.94
C PHE A 706 -8.44 34.29 13.62
N LYS A 707 -8.48 35.57 13.28
CA LYS A 707 -9.05 36.00 12.00
C LYS A 707 -8.16 35.52 10.86
N PHE A 708 -8.74 34.87 9.85
CA PHE A 708 -8.09 34.67 8.56
C PHE A 708 -8.65 35.70 7.57
N ARG A 709 -7.77 36.45 6.92
CA ARG A 709 -8.13 37.56 6.02
C ARG A 709 -7.90 37.12 4.58
N GLN A 710 -8.98 36.64 3.96
CA GLN A 710 -9.02 36.18 2.57
C GLN A 710 -9.60 37.25 1.64
N ASP A 711 -9.27 37.16 0.35
CA ASP A 711 -9.95 37.82 -0.76
C ASP A 711 -10.44 36.69 -1.69
N MET A 712 -11.72 36.70 -2.09
CA MET A 712 -12.31 35.62 -2.90
C MET A 712 -12.65 36.10 -4.32
N THR A 713 -12.12 37.25 -4.74
CA THR A 713 -12.55 37.96 -5.96
C THR A 713 -12.30 37.14 -7.23
N ASP A 714 -11.24 36.34 -7.27
CA ASP A 714 -10.85 35.46 -8.37
C ASP A 714 -11.11 33.96 -8.10
N GLY A 715 -11.52 33.60 -6.88
CA GLY A 715 -12.11 32.30 -6.55
C GLY A 715 -11.29 31.43 -5.61
N ASP A 716 -10.16 31.90 -5.08
CA ASP A 716 -9.39 31.24 -4.04
C ASP A 716 -9.30 32.08 -2.75
N ASP A 717 -8.46 31.66 -1.80
CA ASP A 717 -8.40 32.23 -0.44
C ASP A 717 -7.35 33.32 -0.26
N ASP A 718 -6.46 33.50 -1.23
CA ASP A 718 -5.32 34.38 -1.09
C ASP A 718 -5.60 35.81 -1.55
N LYS A 719 -4.68 36.71 -1.20
CA LYS A 719 -4.77 38.11 -1.57
C LYS A 719 -3.73 38.38 -2.64
N GLU A 720 -4.14 39.01 -3.72
CA GLU A 720 -3.22 39.28 -4.81
C GLU A 720 -2.52 40.64 -4.65
N LYS A 721 -1.18 40.62 -4.73
CA LYS A 721 -0.39 41.84 -4.86
C LYS A 721 0.96 41.58 -5.48
N ASN A 722 1.38 42.50 -6.35
CA ASN A 722 2.69 42.48 -7.01
C ASN A 722 3.85 42.87 -6.09
N TYR A 723 3.97 42.25 -4.92
CA TYR A 723 5.15 42.38 -4.07
C TYR A 723 6.40 41.92 -4.83
N TYR A 724 7.53 42.58 -4.57
CA TYR A 724 8.73 42.40 -5.39
C TYR A 724 9.20 40.93 -5.45
N VAL A 725 9.18 40.22 -4.32
CA VAL A 725 9.59 38.81 -4.24
C VAL A 725 8.58 37.84 -4.86
N LEU A 726 7.30 38.20 -4.89
CA LEU A 726 6.26 37.38 -5.54
C LEU A 726 6.31 37.56 -7.06
N LYS A 727 6.45 38.80 -7.53
CA LYS A 727 6.43 39.13 -8.95
C LYS A 727 7.69 38.73 -9.72
N ASN A 728 8.87 38.84 -9.10
CA ASN A 728 10.15 38.70 -9.82
C ASN A 728 10.83 37.34 -9.60
N THR A 729 10.26 36.46 -8.78
CA THR A 729 10.74 35.10 -8.60
C THR A 729 10.18 34.21 -9.70
N HIS A 730 11.01 33.32 -10.26
CA HIS A 730 10.65 32.45 -11.38
C HIS A 730 9.94 31.16 -10.94
N CYS A 731 10.12 30.74 -9.69
CA CYS A 731 9.39 29.62 -9.11
C CYS A 731 8.01 30.05 -8.59
N PRO A 732 7.08 29.10 -8.33
CA PRO A 732 5.88 29.40 -7.56
C PRO A 732 6.25 30.09 -6.24
N ALA A 733 5.53 31.14 -5.86
CA ALA A 733 5.91 31.98 -4.74
C ALA A 733 4.68 32.49 -3.98
N PHE A 734 4.65 32.29 -2.67
CA PHE A 734 3.66 32.91 -1.81
C PHE A 734 4.29 33.48 -0.54
N LEU A 735 3.60 34.45 0.04
CA LEU A 735 4.02 35.18 1.23
C LEU A 735 2.94 35.04 2.30
N VAL A 736 3.37 34.75 3.52
CA VAL A 736 2.47 34.69 4.69
C VAL A 736 2.71 35.90 5.59
N GLU A 737 1.63 36.54 6.00
CA GLU A 737 1.64 37.58 7.03
C GLU A 737 1.10 36.98 8.33
N ASN A 738 2.01 36.69 9.26
CA ASN A 738 1.71 36.09 10.55
C ASN A 738 1.29 37.17 11.54
N LEU A 739 0.00 37.48 11.56
CA LEU A 739 -0.61 38.43 12.48
C LEU A 739 -0.09 39.88 12.31
N PHE A 740 -0.61 40.80 13.12
CA PHE A 740 -0.25 42.21 13.07
C PHE A 740 0.64 42.58 14.26
N TYR A 741 1.92 42.89 14.03
CA TYR A 741 2.86 43.16 15.11
C TYR A 741 2.61 44.50 15.83
N ASP A 742 1.80 45.41 15.26
CA ASP A 742 1.33 46.62 15.92
C ASP A 742 0.08 46.38 16.77
N ASN A 743 -0.56 45.21 16.69
CA ASN A 743 -1.64 44.81 17.59
C ASN A 743 -1.07 44.16 18.84
N LYS A 744 -1.51 44.62 20.01
CA LYS A 744 -0.93 44.20 21.29
C LYS A 744 -1.08 42.70 21.58
N GLN A 745 -2.22 42.10 21.26
CA GLN A 745 -2.48 40.68 21.52
C GLN A 745 -1.68 39.80 20.55
N ASP A 746 -1.69 40.17 19.27
CA ASP A 746 -0.91 39.51 18.23
C ASP A 746 0.60 39.59 18.52
N ALA A 747 1.10 40.75 18.94
CA ALA A 747 2.51 40.95 19.31
C ALA A 747 2.92 40.09 20.51
N GLN A 748 2.08 40.02 21.56
CA GLN A 748 2.33 39.13 22.70
C GLN A 748 2.40 37.66 22.27
N PHE A 749 1.52 37.25 21.36
CA PHE A 749 1.53 35.91 20.79
C PHE A 749 2.83 35.66 20.00
N LEU A 750 3.21 36.57 19.10
CA LEU A 750 4.41 36.48 18.26
C LEU A 750 5.72 36.54 19.04
N LEU A 751 5.75 37.22 20.19
CA LEU A 751 6.92 37.26 21.08
C LEU A 751 7.06 36.00 21.94
N SER A 752 5.97 35.25 22.14
CA SER A 752 5.99 34.04 22.95
C SER A 752 6.59 32.84 22.20
N THR A 753 7.39 32.03 22.89
CA THR A 753 7.93 30.78 22.33
C THR A 753 6.81 29.84 21.86
N GLN A 754 5.71 29.78 22.60
CA GLN A 754 4.55 28.96 22.23
C GLN A 754 3.89 29.44 20.94
N GLY A 755 3.73 30.76 20.76
CA GLY A 755 3.15 31.33 19.55
C GLY A 755 4.06 31.14 18.34
N GLN A 756 5.36 31.39 18.48
CA GLN A 756 6.36 31.14 17.43
C GLN A 756 6.38 29.67 17.01
N THR A 757 6.39 28.75 17.98
CA THR A 757 6.35 27.31 17.71
C THR A 757 5.06 26.90 17.03
N ARG A 758 3.91 27.47 17.41
CA ARG A 758 2.61 27.17 16.80
C ARG A 758 2.54 27.66 15.35
N VAL A 759 3.05 28.85 15.05
CA VAL A 759 3.17 29.35 13.67
C VAL A 759 4.11 28.47 12.85
N ALA A 760 5.29 28.14 13.39
CA ALA A 760 6.24 27.26 12.72
C ALA A 760 5.66 25.87 12.43
N ARG A 761 4.86 25.30 13.35
CA ARG A 761 4.15 24.03 13.14
C ARG A 761 3.07 24.11 12.06
N CYS A 762 2.32 25.22 11.98
CA CYS A 762 1.36 25.44 10.89
C CYS A 762 2.06 25.49 9.53
N LEU A 763 3.17 26.24 9.44
CA LEU A 763 3.99 26.29 8.23
C LEU A 763 4.64 24.95 7.90
N PHE A 764 5.08 24.20 8.91
CA PHE A 764 5.59 22.84 8.74
C PHE A 764 4.51 21.92 8.17
N ASN A 765 3.28 21.96 8.68
CA ASN A 765 2.16 21.18 8.13
C ASN A 765 1.81 21.59 6.70
N THR A 766 1.91 22.88 6.39
CA THR A 766 1.74 23.43 5.03
C THR A 766 2.79 22.87 4.09
N ILE A 767 4.08 23.03 4.42
CA ILE A 767 5.21 22.50 3.64
C ILE A 767 5.11 21.00 3.50
N LYS A 768 4.78 20.30 4.59
CA LYS A 768 4.55 18.86 4.61
C LYS A 768 3.48 18.53 3.57
N GLU A 769 2.32 19.18 3.57
CA GLU A 769 1.30 18.90 2.56
C GLU A 769 1.76 19.23 1.13
N ILE A 770 2.44 20.35 0.91
CA ILE A 770 2.95 20.75 -0.41
C ILE A 770 3.94 19.71 -0.94
N TYR A 771 4.91 19.29 -0.14
CA TYR A 771 5.96 18.34 -0.49
C TYR A 771 5.42 16.93 -0.79
N TYR A 772 4.28 16.59 -0.19
CA TYR A 772 3.73 15.24 -0.20
C TYR A 772 2.49 15.05 -1.08
N LYS A 773 1.72 16.11 -1.36
CA LYS A 773 0.48 16.03 -2.15
C LYS A 773 0.54 16.74 -3.48
N THR A 774 1.46 17.68 -3.66
CA THR A 774 1.65 18.33 -4.95
C THR A 774 2.55 17.44 -5.79
N LYS A 775 2.08 17.00 -6.96
CA LYS A 775 2.98 16.43 -7.96
C LYS A 775 3.67 17.58 -8.68
N VAL A 776 5.00 17.53 -8.78
CA VAL A 776 5.80 18.45 -9.60
C VAL A 776 5.34 18.42 -11.05
#